data_AF-A0A6G1ILI7-F1
#
_entry.id   AF-A0A6G1ILI7-F1
#
_cell.length_a   1.000
_cell.length_b   1.000
_cell.length_c   1.000
_cell.angle_alpha   90.00
_cell.angle_beta   90.00
_cell.angle_gamma   90.00
#
_symmetry.space_group_name_H-M   'P 1'
#
loop_
_entity.id
_entity.type
_entity.pdbx_description
1 polymer ?
#
loop_
_entity_poly.entity_id
_entity_poly.type
_entity_poly.pdbx_seq_one_letter_code
_entity_poly.pdbx_strand_id
1 'polypeptide(L)'
;MEPHSQPHPPHNGTFRLPQALISLLRTCLAGLPGDSKTQADTDISFSRFIKDPVFYLINLLNPFVHCRDRANTTFVGMVKLTTLCGIGSVLWIWSKRNKKGKIVAAPDGSGRASDAVDVDAASTEPGLLRKHSTIREYTVPYTGFTYSGIRTFHRPHPQEQKLPQKPAPVPLLVFIHGLGGSVVQFHPILISLSNLASCLAIDLPGCGLSSFGPTAWEAYTTEALVHLVAAAIEAHRDYDDDQKVVLVGHSMGCSLAALLASPTSPYAHLLSQHVNGLIAICPQADPPSIEQSKKLRSLTAIPGPVFDLFRKWDRRGGVNSASVTRMAGADADDETKKLQLRFNQQSRTNVWRRMARGMCPDYSTGSPTGGLPGKDVWCGLDLPVFLAAGEADHVTPVENVRRIVTFLGRDVDAIEPPSEKASLPIAAAPFDPALVDPDMPERKHQDSGVDASDIPNVEDDATTGSSSPTPTHEETEVNTELISSAGASTTISNAGASDNVSGSKPSTAPSPHPRRLVVKTAIMPKPAAHSLLFAPTSSRIISGLIGNFLADHIDPRLSLAWQLQYLSTEGKWDVKNLEKWKAVQPVSSPIAKVFHAMKTLREVDEKHSPKIFVKEWSGKLHAVVDISHDSPVYDPKGLEEGGISYYKFPTVSKQPPTKDEVHSFIELIDRIREGKKETEALIGVHCHYGFNRTGFFLVSYLIEKLGYRVEDAIQTFLEARPPGIRHNHFIDELHVRYAAGLKKAPTL
;
A
#
# COMPACT_ATOMS: atom_id res chain seq x y z
N MET A 1 -8.44 14.36 -98.36
CA MET A 1 -8.33 15.63 -97.63
C MET A 1 -8.46 15.33 -96.16
N GLU A 2 -7.54 15.87 -95.37
CA GLU A 2 -7.47 15.89 -93.90
C GLU A 2 -6.94 17.32 -93.55
N PRO A 3 -6.96 17.84 -92.29
CA PRO A 3 -6.91 17.09 -91.02
C PRO A 3 -7.69 17.70 -89.81
N HIS A 4 -7.43 17.10 -88.63
CA HIS A 4 -7.56 17.63 -87.25
C HIS A 4 -8.95 17.81 -86.58
N SER A 5 -9.14 17.07 -85.49
CA SER A 5 -9.56 17.58 -84.16
C SER A 5 -9.34 16.52 -83.06
N GLN A 6 -8.90 16.91 -81.87
CA GLN A 6 -8.76 16.02 -80.68
C GLN A 6 -9.93 16.23 -79.68
N PRO A 7 -10.34 15.19 -78.92
CA PRO A 7 -11.17 15.34 -77.72
C PRO A 7 -10.37 15.22 -76.41
N HIS A 8 -10.71 16.03 -75.41
CA HIS A 8 -10.19 15.92 -74.03
C HIS A 8 -10.93 14.85 -73.18
N PRO A 9 -10.28 14.29 -72.14
CA PRO A 9 -10.94 13.41 -71.14
C PRO A 9 -11.51 14.19 -69.93
N PRO A 10 -12.62 13.72 -69.31
CA PRO A 10 -13.21 14.36 -68.13
C PRO A 10 -12.73 13.82 -66.76
N HIS A 11 -12.39 14.76 -65.87
CA HIS A 11 -12.29 14.75 -64.40
C HIS A 11 -12.34 13.44 -63.56
N ASN A 12 -11.28 13.27 -62.76
CA ASN A 12 -11.23 12.96 -61.32
C ASN A 12 -12.51 12.37 -60.64
N GLY A 13 -12.45 11.08 -60.27
CA GLY A 13 -13.33 10.48 -59.26
C GLY A 13 -12.71 10.46 -57.87
N THR A 14 -13.45 10.88 -56.83
CA THR A 14 -13.00 10.84 -55.43
C THR A 14 -13.27 9.48 -54.77
N PHE A 15 -12.24 8.84 -54.22
CA PHE A 15 -12.39 7.59 -53.46
C PHE A 15 -13.17 7.81 -52.16
N ARG A 16 -14.10 6.90 -51.85
CA ARG A 16 -14.84 6.95 -50.56
C ARG A 16 -13.94 6.48 -49.42
N LEU A 17 -14.16 7.05 -48.23
CA LEU A 17 -13.32 6.85 -47.03
C LEU A 17 -12.86 5.40 -46.76
N PRO A 18 -13.70 4.34 -46.91
CA PRO A 18 -13.27 2.96 -46.68
C PRO A 18 -12.17 2.48 -47.65
N GLN A 19 -12.21 2.93 -48.91
CA GLN A 19 -11.24 2.55 -49.93
C GLN A 19 -9.88 3.21 -49.68
N ALA A 20 -9.88 4.48 -49.25
CA ALA A 20 -8.66 5.16 -48.83
C ALA A 20 -8.01 4.47 -47.62
N LEU A 21 -8.80 4.05 -46.62
CA LEU A 21 -8.31 3.32 -45.46
C LEU A 21 -7.74 1.93 -45.83
N ILE A 22 -8.41 1.20 -46.73
CA ILE A 22 -7.93 -0.11 -47.22
C ILE A 22 -6.62 0.04 -48.01
N SER A 23 -6.49 1.07 -48.87
CA SER A 23 -5.24 1.35 -49.59
C SER A 23 -4.10 1.74 -48.64
N LEU A 24 -4.37 2.58 -47.63
CA LEU A 24 -3.39 2.97 -46.60
C LEU A 24 -2.90 1.74 -45.80
N LEU A 25 -3.81 0.83 -45.43
CA LEU A 25 -3.42 -0.43 -44.79
C LEU A 25 -2.62 -1.34 -45.73
N ARG A 26 -2.91 -1.32 -47.04
CA ARG A 26 -2.16 -2.08 -48.05
C ARG A 26 -0.73 -1.57 -48.21
N THR A 27 -0.51 -0.25 -48.25
CA THR A 27 0.83 0.34 -48.34
C THR A 27 1.65 0.19 -47.06
N CYS A 28 1.01 0.23 -45.89
CA CYS A 28 1.69 -0.01 -44.60
C CYS A 28 2.03 -1.49 -44.32
N LEU A 29 1.58 -2.43 -45.15
CA LEU A 29 1.78 -3.88 -44.96
C LEU A 29 2.50 -4.58 -46.14
N ALA A 30 2.87 -3.84 -47.18
CA ALA A 30 3.63 -4.37 -48.32
C ALA A 30 5.14 -4.16 -48.11
N GLY A 31 5.91 -5.25 -48.15
CA GLY A 31 7.37 -5.19 -48.28
C GLY A 31 7.83 -4.73 -49.65
N LEU A 32 9.13 -4.50 -49.81
CA LEU A 32 9.76 -4.09 -51.08
C LEU A 32 9.47 -5.10 -52.21
N PRO A 33 9.30 -4.64 -53.46
CA PRO A 33 8.90 -5.50 -54.57
C PRO A 33 10.06 -6.36 -55.06
N GLY A 34 9.84 -7.68 -55.16
CA GLY A 34 10.77 -8.64 -55.75
C GLY A 34 10.02 -9.71 -56.53
N ASP A 35 10.18 -9.66 -57.84
CA ASP A 35 9.80 -10.64 -58.87
C ASP A 35 8.36 -11.16 -58.99
N SER A 36 8.03 -11.55 -60.22
CA SER A 36 6.73 -12.06 -60.65
C SER A 36 6.83 -13.52 -61.06
N LYS A 37 5.78 -14.33 -60.80
CA LYS A 37 5.11 -15.13 -61.84
C LYS A 37 3.88 -15.93 -61.37
N THR A 38 2.97 -16.09 -62.33
CA THR A 38 1.98 -17.18 -62.55
C THR A 38 0.94 -17.52 -61.48
N GLN A 39 -0.29 -17.70 -61.95
CA GLN A 39 -1.40 -18.34 -61.23
C GLN A 39 -1.31 -19.86 -61.35
N ALA A 40 -1.37 -20.57 -60.23
CA ALA A 40 -1.85 -21.95 -60.11
C ALA A 40 -2.26 -22.22 -58.65
N ASP A 41 -3.10 -23.24 -58.46
CA ASP A 41 -3.46 -23.93 -57.21
C ASP A 41 -3.88 -23.11 -55.98
N THR A 42 -5.18 -23.20 -55.69
CA THR A 42 -5.83 -22.67 -54.49
C THR A 42 -5.71 -23.61 -53.30
N ASP A 43 -4.74 -23.38 -52.41
CA ASP A 43 -4.95 -23.65 -50.97
C ASP A 43 -4.13 -22.71 -50.08
N ILE A 44 -4.74 -21.59 -49.66
CA ILE A 44 -4.12 -20.60 -48.78
C ILE A 44 -4.71 -20.74 -47.38
N SER A 45 -3.91 -21.28 -46.45
CA SER A 45 -4.27 -21.39 -45.03
C SER A 45 -4.41 -20.02 -44.36
N PHE A 46 -5.59 -19.42 -44.53
CA PHE A 46 -5.97 -18.09 -44.03
C PHE A 46 -5.78 -17.91 -42.51
N SER A 47 -5.64 -19.02 -41.77
CA SER A 47 -5.44 -18.99 -40.31
C SER A 47 -4.07 -18.43 -39.88
N ARG A 48 -3.01 -18.50 -40.71
CA ARG A 48 -1.71 -17.88 -40.37
C ARG A 48 -1.77 -16.34 -40.47
N PHE A 49 -2.26 -15.83 -41.60
CA PHE A 49 -2.33 -14.39 -41.91
C PHE A 49 -3.11 -13.52 -40.90
N ILE A 50 -3.96 -14.11 -40.05
CA ILE A 50 -4.66 -13.39 -38.96
C ILE A 50 -4.00 -13.61 -37.60
N LYS A 51 -3.42 -14.80 -37.34
CA LYS A 51 -2.73 -15.10 -36.06
C LYS A 51 -1.49 -14.24 -35.90
N ASP A 52 -0.68 -14.13 -36.94
CA ASP A 52 0.60 -13.42 -36.89
C ASP A 52 0.44 -11.93 -36.55
N PRO A 53 -0.40 -11.11 -37.23
CA PRO A 53 -0.56 -9.70 -36.85
C PRO A 53 -1.17 -9.48 -35.46
N VAL A 54 -2.01 -10.39 -34.95
CA VAL A 54 -2.53 -10.29 -33.57
C VAL A 54 -1.45 -10.68 -32.55
N PHE A 55 -0.62 -11.69 -32.85
CA PHE A 55 0.53 -12.06 -32.03
C PHE A 55 1.61 -10.98 -32.01
N TYR A 56 1.92 -10.38 -33.17
CA TYR A 56 2.80 -9.21 -33.25
C TYR A 56 2.22 -8.00 -32.51
N LEU A 57 0.90 -7.76 -32.55
CA LEU A 57 0.27 -6.71 -31.74
C LEU A 57 0.40 -6.99 -30.24
N ILE A 58 0.23 -8.23 -29.78
CA ILE A 58 0.44 -8.62 -28.38
C ILE A 58 1.90 -8.42 -27.96
N ASN A 59 2.87 -8.80 -28.80
CA ASN A 59 4.30 -8.55 -28.55
C ASN A 59 4.71 -7.07 -28.71
N LEU A 60 3.89 -6.24 -29.35
CA LEU A 60 4.05 -4.78 -29.40
C LEU A 60 3.56 -4.11 -28.11
N LEU A 61 2.68 -4.78 -27.35
CA LEU A 61 2.00 -4.24 -26.17
C LEU A 61 2.71 -4.46 -24.84
N ASN A 62 3.70 -5.37 -24.78
CA ASN A 62 4.63 -5.42 -23.65
C ASN A 62 6.09 -5.45 -24.15
N PRO A 63 6.78 -4.29 -24.21
CA PRO A 63 8.19 -4.24 -24.54
C PRO A 63 9.10 -5.08 -23.63
N PHE A 64 8.70 -5.40 -22.40
CA PHE A 64 9.54 -6.00 -21.36
C PHE A 64 9.40 -7.53 -21.20
N VAL A 65 8.54 -8.20 -21.99
CA VAL A 65 8.42 -9.68 -21.95
C VAL A 65 9.57 -10.35 -22.69
N HIS A 66 10.34 -11.18 -21.97
CA HIS A 66 11.28 -12.10 -22.60
C HIS A 66 10.54 -13.23 -23.32
N CYS A 67 10.75 -13.35 -24.64
CA CYS A 67 10.11 -14.37 -25.46
C CYS A 67 10.79 -15.73 -25.29
N ARG A 68 10.48 -16.45 -24.20
CA ARG A 68 10.95 -17.82 -23.98
C ARG A 68 9.96 -18.73 -23.24
N ASP A 69 8.70 -18.74 -23.67
CA ASP A 69 7.90 -19.97 -23.58
C ASP A 69 6.84 -20.06 -24.68
N ARG A 70 6.52 -21.27 -25.14
CA ARG A 70 5.70 -21.49 -26.35
C ARG A 70 4.86 -22.77 -26.28
N ALA A 71 3.93 -22.84 -25.33
CA ALA A 71 3.02 -23.98 -25.15
C ALA A 71 1.54 -23.58 -25.23
N ASN A 72 0.89 -24.08 -26.28
CA ASN A 72 -0.52 -24.46 -26.40
C ASN A 72 -1.60 -23.70 -25.58
N THR A 73 -2.41 -22.89 -26.28
CA THR A 73 -3.80 -22.62 -25.88
C THR A 73 -4.73 -22.98 -27.04
N THR A 74 -5.66 -23.90 -26.83
CA THR A 74 -6.56 -24.42 -27.87
C THR A 74 -7.69 -23.44 -28.17
N PHE A 75 -7.98 -23.21 -29.45
CA PHE A 75 -8.87 -22.15 -29.90
C PHE A 75 -10.09 -22.72 -30.63
N VAL A 76 -11.24 -22.77 -29.96
CA VAL A 76 -12.53 -23.23 -30.50
C VAL A 76 -13.57 -22.13 -30.32
N GLY A 77 -14.38 -21.87 -31.36
CA GLY A 77 -15.57 -21.01 -31.26
C GLY A 77 -15.50 -19.59 -31.82
N MET A 78 -14.75 -19.32 -32.91
CA MET A 78 -14.71 -17.96 -33.50
C MET A 78 -14.77 -17.88 -35.05
N VAL A 79 -15.80 -18.45 -35.68
CA VAL A 79 -16.20 -18.09 -37.06
C VAL A 79 -17.73 -17.96 -37.16
N LYS A 80 -18.25 -16.73 -36.97
CA LYS A 80 -19.57 -16.26 -37.48
C LYS A 80 -19.95 -14.80 -37.14
N LEU A 81 -19.29 -14.14 -36.18
CA LEU A 81 -19.77 -12.87 -35.60
C LEU A 81 -19.00 -11.59 -36.02
N THR A 82 -18.40 -11.56 -37.21
CA THR A 82 -17.80 -10.33 -37.79
C THR A 82 -18.62 -9.72 -38.95
N THR A 83 -19.56 -10.46 -39.53
CA THR A 83 -20.40 -9.99 -40.66
C THR A 83 -21.79 -9.47 -40.24
N LEU A 84 -22.24 -9.69 -39.00
CA LEU A 84 -23.60 -9.30 -38.55
C LEU A 84 -23.67 -7.98 -37.76
N CYS A 85 -22.60 -7.60 -37.05
CA CYS A 85 -22.61 -6.40 -36.19
C CYS A 85 -22.54 -5.06 -36.96
N GLY A 86 -22.31 -5.08 -38.28
CA GLY A 86 -22.17 -3.88 -39.10
C GLY A 86 -23.48 -3.22 -39.56
N ILE A 87 -24.62 -3.94 -39.49
CA ILE A 87 -25.89 -3.49 -40.11
C ILE A 87 -27.02 -3.35 -39.07
N GLY A 88 -27.15 -4.29 -38.12
CA GLY A 88 -28.26 -4.30 -37.15
C GLY A 88 -28.34 -3.05 -36.27
N SER A 89 -27.20 -2.49 -35.86
CA SER A 89 -27.12 -1.32 -34.98
C SER A 89 -27.75 -0.06 -35.58
N VAL A 90 -27.68 0.12 -36.90
CA VAL A 90 -28.24 1.30 -37.57
C VAL A 90 -29.76 1.21 -37.63
N LEU A 91 -30.29 0.04 -37.96
CA LEU A 91 -31.74 -0.21 -38.06
C LEU A 91 -32.45 -0.08 -36.69
N TRP A 92 -31.81 -0.55 -35.61
CA TRP A 92 -32.38 -0.44 -34.26
C TRP A 92 -32.48 1.02 -33.77
N ILE A 93 -31.49 1.85 -34.10
CA ILE A 93 -31.49 3.30 -33.80
C ILE A 93 -32.57 4.03 -34.62
N TRP A 94 -32.82 3.61 -35.86
CA TRP A 94 -33.88 4.19 -36.70
C TRP A 94 -35.29 3.81 -36.20
N SER A 95 -35.48 2.54 -35.80
CA SER A 95 -36.74 2.01 -35.25
C SER A 95 -37.30 2.82 -34.06
N LYS A 96 -36.43 3.28 -33.14
CA LYS A 96 -36.85 4.05 -31.97
C LYS A 96 -37.25 5.51 -32.24
N ARG A 97 -37.06 6.04 -33.45
CA ARG A 97 -37.30 7.46 -33.76
C ARG A 97 -38.77 7.82 -34.03
N ASN A 98 -39.66 6.82 -34.15
CA ASN A 98 -41.03 6.99 -34.65
C ASN A 98 -42.15 6.88 -33.57
N LYS A 99 -41.84 7.13 -32.29
CA LYS A 99 -42.85 7.33 -31.23
C LYS A 99 -42.52 8.55 -30.39
N LYS A 100 -43.44 9.53 -30.31
CA LYS A 100 -43.27 10.77 -29.54
C LYS A 100 -44.61 11.24 -28.96
N GLY A 101 -44.57 11.82 -27.75
CA GLY A 101 -45.72 12.32 -26.98
C GLY A 101 -45.60 11.88 -25.51
N LYS A 102 -45.87 12.70 -24.49
CA LYS A 102 -46.32 14.12 -24.45
C LYS A 102 -45.20 15.09 -24.00
N ILE A 103 -45.53 16.38 -23.88
CA ILE A 103 -44.62 17.49 -23.53
C ILE A 103 -45.09 18.17 -22.23
N VAL A 104 -44.13 18.51 -21.35
CA VAL A 104 -44.12 19.68 -20.45
C VAL A 104 -42.67 20.23 -20.49
N ALA A 105 -42.42 21.51 -20.17
CA ALA A 105 -41.27 22.26 -20.72
C ALA A 105 -40.45 23.12 -19.74
N ALA A 106 -39.19 23.38 -20.16
CA ALA A 106 -38.35 24.58 -19.90
C ALA A 106 -37.86 24.84 -18.45
N PRO A 107 -36.78 25.65 -18.23
CA PRO A 107 -36.01 26.46 -19.19
C PRO A 107 -34.51 26.07 -19.36
N ASP A 108 -33.78 26.87 -20.15
CA ASP A 108 -32.43 26.60 -20.67
C ASP A 108 -31.25 26.87 -19.72
N GLY A 109 -30.14 26.19 -19.99
CA GLY A 109 -28.79 26.48 -19.50
C GLY A 109 -27.73 25.82 -20.39
N SER A 110 -26.89 26.61 -21.08
CA SER A 110 -26.07 26.14 -22.20
C SER A 110 -24.74 25.48 -21.78
N GLY A 111 -24.76 24.18 -21.49
CA GLY A 111 -23.55 23.36 -21.31
C GLY A 111 -23.00 22.77 -22.62
N ARG A 112 -21.75 23.05 -22.98
CA ARG A 112 -21.01 22.29 -24.02
C ARG A 112 -20.54 20.95 -23.45
N ALA A 113 -20.47 19.92 -24.30
CA ALA A 113 -20.14 18.57 -23.86
C ALA A 113 -18.63 18.36 -23.63
N SER A 114 -18.25 18.25 -22.36
CA SER A 114 -17.03 17.59 -21.86
C SER A 114 -17.36 16.73 -20.62
N ASP A 115 -16.37 16.00 -20.11
CA ASP A 115 -16.33 15.48 -18.73
C ASP A 115 -17.35 14.42 -18.31
N ALA A 116 -17.60 13.46 -19.20
CA ALA A 116 -18.34 12.22 -18.90
C ALA A 116 -17.49 11.13 -18.19
N VAL A 117 -16.52 11.51 -17.35
CA VAL A 117 -15.57 10.56 -16.71
C VAL A 117 -15.30 10.85 -15.21
N ASP A 118 -15.31 12.11 -14.78
CA ASP A 118 -14.88 12.47 -13.40
C ASP A 118 -15.84 11.98 -12.29
N VAL A 119 -17.06 11.53 -12.65
CA VAL A 119 -18.09 11.07 -11.71
C VAL A 119 -17.84 9.63 -11.17
N ASP A 120 -17.09 8.79 -11.89
CA ASP A 120 -16.87 7.37 -11.54
C ASP A 120 -15.73 7.15 -10.53
N ALA A 121 -14.71 8.01 -10.55
CA ALA A 121 -13.58 7.93 -9.62
C ALA A 121 -13.95 8.44 -8.22
N ALA A 122 -14.72 9.54 -8.14
CA ALA A 122 -15.15 10.12 -6.86
C ALA A 122 -16.21 9.26 -6.15
N SER A 123 -17.09 8.59 -6.89
CA SER A 123 -18.11 7.70 -6.33
C SER A 123 -17.56 6.37 -5.80
N THR A 124 -16.31 6.03 -6.10
CA THR A 124 -15.64 4.80 -5.66
C THR A 124 -14.44 5.06 -4.73
N GLU A 125 -14.33 6.27 -4.17
CA GLU A 125 -13.23 6.66 -3.28
C GLU A 125 -13.37 6.09 -1.86
N PRO A 126 -12.33 5.42 -1.30
CA PRO A 126 -12.34 4.97 0.09
C PRO A 126 -12.35 6.12 1.10
N GLY A 127 -13.12 5.99 2.19
CA GLY A 127 -13.34 7.05 3.17
C GLY A 127 -12.07 7.65 3.79
N LEU A 128 -11.01 6.84 4.01
CA LEU A 128 -9.71 7.33 4.48
C LEU A 128 -9.09 8.35 3.50
N LEU A 129 -9.17 8.09 2.20
CA LEU A 129 -8.65 8.99 1.18
C LEU A 129 -9.57 10.20 1.04
N ARG A 130 -10.89 10.00 1.01
CA ARG A 130 -11.88 11.09 0.91
C ARG A 130 -11.78 12.12 2.04
N LYS A 131 -11.42 11.68 3.26
CA LYS A 131 -11.26 12.55 4.44
C LYS A 131 -9.93 13.34 4.46
N HIS A 132 -8.88 12.82 3.82
CA HIS A 132 -7.52 13.34 3.93
C HIS A 132 -6.90 13.76 2.57
N SER A 133 -7.71 13.80 1.50
CA SER A 133 -7.30 14.30 0.18
C SER A 133 -7.74 15.74 -0.01
N THR A 134 -6.84 16.58 -0.53
CA THR A 134 -7.14 17.94 -1.00
C THR A 134 -6.70 18.09 -2.45
N ILE A 135 -7.29 19.03 -3.19
CA ILE A 135 -6.77 19.44 -4.49
C ILE A 135 -5.85 20.65 -4.24
N ARG A 136 -4.57 20.53 -4.62
CA ARG A 136 -3.55 21.59 -4.49
C ARG A 136 -2.96 21.94 -5.85
N GLU A 137 -2.63 23.21 -6.04
CA GLU A 137 -1.81 23.64 -7.17
C GLU A 137 -0.32 23.48 -6.82
N TYR A 138 0.49 23.03 -7.78
CA TYR A 138 1.95 23.05 -7.67
C TYR A 138 2.55 23.75 -8.88
N THR A 139 3.35 24.79 -8.64
CA THR A 139 4.22 25.39 -9.66
C THR A 139 5.63 24.82 -9.50
N VAL A 140 6.23 24.38 -10.60
CA VAL A 140 7.60 23.83 -10.64
C VAL A 140 8.50 24.84 -11.36
N PRO A 141 9.27 25.69 -10.64
CA PRO A 141 10.02 26.79 -11.25
C PRO A 141 11.00 26.35 -12.33
N TYR A 142 11.69 25.22 -12.13
CA TYR A 142 12.67 24.68 -13.08
C TYR A 142 12.08 24.36 -14.47
N THR A 143 10.83 23.88 -14.51
CA THR A 143 10.18 23.49 -15.78
C THR A 143 9.21 24.55 -16.31
N GLY A 144 8.90 25.58 -15.51
CA GLY A 144 7.89 26.59 -15.82
C GLY A 144 6.45 26.07 -15.84
N PHE A 145 6.20 24.83 -15.39
CA PHE A 145 4.84 24.24 -15.38
C PHE A 145 4.13 24.46 -14.05
N THR A 146 2.88 24.93 -14.16
CA THR A 146 1.90 24.97 -13.06
C THR A 146 0.85 23.89 -13.27
N TYR A 147 0.75 22.98 -12.30
CA TYR A 147 -0.20 21.88 -12.26
C TYR A 147 -1.38 22.29 -11.36
N SER A 148 -2.43 22.85 -11.96
CA SER A 148 -3.49 23.61 -11.27
C SER A 148 -4.48 22.80 -10.40
N GLY A 149 -4.27 21.50 -10.23
CA GLY A 149 -5.19 20.67 -9.46
C GLY A 149 -4.71 19.25 -9.25
N ILE A 150 -3.63 19.08 -8.48
CA ILE A 150 -3.11 17.78 -8.08
C ILE A 150 -3.80 17.32 -6.79
N ARG A 151 -4.45 16.14 -6.84
CA ARG A 151 -4.95 15.48 -5.63
C ARG A 151 -3.77 15.06 -4.77
N THR A 152 -3.76 15.59 -3.56
CA THR A 152 -2.75 15.43 -2.53
C THR A 152 -3.42 14.84 -1.30
N PHE A 153 -3.16 13.56 -1.03
CA PHE A 153 -3.49 12.92 0.23
C PHE A 153 -2.41 13.28 1.26
N HIS A 154 -2.81 13.87 2.39
CA HIS A 154 -1.94 14.08 3.53
C HIS A 154 -2.65 13.69 4.82
N ARG A 155 -2.14 12.67 5.52
CA ARG A 155 -2.58 12.27 6.86
C ARG A 155 -1.41 12.46 7.83
N PRO A 156 -1.39 13.53 8.64
CA PRO A 156 -0.54 13.65 9.81
C PRO A 156 -0.73 12.47 10.77
N HIS A 157 0.32 12.10 11.51
CA HIS A 157 0.23 11.03 12.49
C HIS A 157 -0.70 11.45 13.64
N PRO A 158 -1.67 10.61 14.07
CA PRO A 158 -2.66 11.02 15.08
C PRO A 158 -2.08 11.43 16.44
N GLN A 159 -0.80 11.14 16.70
CA GLN A 159 -0.11 11.48 17.94
C GLN A 159 1.24 12.18 17.67
N GLU A 160 1.40 12.82 16.50
CA GLU A 160 2.65 13.45 16.02
C GLU A 160 3.28 14.40 17.06
N GLN A 161 2.47 15.31 17.63
CA GLN A 161 2.88 16.25 18.69
C GLN A 161 3.40 15.58 19.98
N LYS A 162 3.06 14.30 20.19
CA LYS A 162 3.44 13.51 21.37
C LYS A 162 4.65 12.61 21.10
N LEU A 163 5.14 12.53 19.85
CA LEU A 163 6.36 11.79 19.49
C LEU A 163 7.63 12.67 19.68
N PRO A 164 8.82 12.07 19.87
CA PRO A 164 10.05 12.85 20.06
C PRO A 164 10.49 13.54 18.78
N GLN A 165 10.55 14.88 18.79
CA GLN A 165 11.04 15.68 17.65
C GLN A 165 12.57 15.80 17.56
N LYS A 166 13.31 15.22 18.51
CA LYS A 166 14.79 15.20 18.51
C LYS A 166 15.32 13.78 18.28
N PRO A 167 16.40 13.58 17.50
CA PRO A 167 17.25 14.62 16.87
C PRO A 167 16.61 15.35 15.68
N ALA A 168 15.60 14.75 15.06
CA ALA A 168 14.69 15.35 14.07
C ALA A 168 13.32 14.64 14.20
N PRO A 169 12.21 15.14 13.61
CA PRO A 169 10.90 14.50 13.62
C PRO A 169 10.90 13.05 13.08
N VAL A 170 9.80 12.32 13.28
CA VAL A 170 9.65 11.00 12.63
C VAL A 170 9.53 11.16 11.11
N PRO A 171 10.13 10.27 10.29
CA PRO A 171 10.17 10.46 8.84
C PRO A 171 8.79 10.49 8.16
N LEU A 172 8.63 11.39 7.18
CA LEU A 172 7.44 11.45 6.32
C LEU A 172 7.45 10.27 5.32
N LEU A 173 6.36 9.49 5.27
CA LEU A 173 6.21 8.39 4.33
C LEU A 173 5.52 8.89 3.04
N VAL A 174 6.21 8.82 1.90
CA VAL A 174 5.72 9.39 0.63
C VAL A 174 5.44 8.32 -0.41
N PHE A 175 4.19 8.19 -0.85
CA PHE A 175 3.74 7.12 -1.76
C PHE A 175 3.60 7.63 -3.20
N ILE A 176 4.28 6.97 -4.14
CA ILE A 176 4.41 7.40 -5.55
C ILE A 176 3.93 6.26 -6.47
N HIS A 177 2.87 6.50 -7.24
CA HIS A 177 2.17 5.45 -7.99
C HIS A 177 2.75 5.18 -9.40
N GLY A 178 2.41 4.02 -9.96
CA GLY A 178 2.82 3.57 -11.28
C GLY A 178 2.15 4.27 -12.47
N LEU A 179 2.60 3.92 -13.69
CA LEU A 179 2.05 4.44 -14.95
C LEU A 179 0.55 4.13 -15.08
N GLY A 180 -0.29 5.18 -15.09
CA GLY A 180 -1.75 5.03 -15.17
C GLY A 180 -2.41 4.50 -13.91
N GLY A 181 -1.68 4.47 -12.79
CA GLY A 181 -2.18 4.19 -11.44
C GLY A 181 -2.84 5.40 -10.78
N SER A 182 -3.01 5.32 -9.46
CA SER A 182 -3.49 6.42 -8.60
C SER A 182 -3.15 6.13 -7.13
N VAL A 183 -3.27 7.13 -6.25
CA VAL A 183 -3.13 6.99 -4.78
C VAL A 183 -4.07 5.91 -4.20
N VAL A 184 -5.21 5.66 -4.86
CA VAL A 184 -6.18 4.63 -4.45
C VAL A 184 -5.56 3.22 -4.42
N GLN A 185 -4.53 2.97 -5.24
CA GLN A 185 -3.82 1.69 -5.24
C GLN A 185 -3.02 1.45 -3.95
N PHE A 186 -2.61 2.51 -3.24
CA PHE A 186 -1.94 2.39 -1.94
C PHE A 186 -2.91 2.25 -0.76
N HIS A 187 -4.23 2.37 -0.97
CA HIS A 187 -5.21 2.43 0.12
C HIS A 187 -5.09 1.28 1.15
N PRO A 188 -4.93 0.00 0.77
CA PRO A 188 -4.80 -1.08 1.74
C PRO A 188 -3.58 -0.96 2.65
N ILE A 189 -2.43 -0.48 2.14
CA ILE A 189 -1.22 -0.32 2.96
C ILE A 189 -1.23 1.00 3.74
N LEU A 190 -1.88 2.05 3.22
CA LEU A 190 -2.08 3.32 3.92
C LEU A 190 -2.90 3.14 5.22
N ILE A 191 -3.86 2.21 5.25
CA ILE A 191 -4.63 1.86 6.46
C ILE A 191 -3.71 1.48 7.62
N SER A 192 -2.64 0.73 7.37
CA SER A 192 -1.68 0.30 8.39
C SER A 192 -0.58 1.33 8.63
N LEU A 193 0.09 1.79 7.56
CA LEU A 193 1.31 2.59 7.65
C LEU A 193 1.08 4.02 8.18
N SER A 194 -0.10 4.61 7.96
CA SER A 194 -0.43 5.95 8.51
C SER A 194 -0.74 5.97 10.01
N ASN A 195 -0.47 4.87 10.71
CA ASN A 195 -0.41 4.82 12.18
C ASN A 195 1.03 4.63 12.69
N LEU A 196 2.03 4.60 11.80
CA LEU A 196 3.47 4.58 12.12
C LEU A 196 4.07 5.99 11.99
N ALA A 197 3.64 6.75 10.99
CA ALA A 197 4.09 8.12 10.74
C ALA A 197 3.06 8.87 9.89
N SER A 198 3.35 10.15 9.65
CA SER A 198 2.64 10.99 8.70
C SER A 198 2.84 10.48 7.26
N CYS A 199 1.77 10.46 6.48
CA CYS A 199 1.76 9.92 5.12
C CYS A 199 1.32 10.97 4.10
N LEU A 200 2.14 11.14 3.05
CA LEU A 200 1.88 11.98 1.88
C LEU A 200 1.73 11.09 0.63
N ALA A 201 0.78 11.39 -0.26
CA ALA A 201 0.70 10.77 -1.58
C ALA A 201 0.06 11.72 -2.59
N ILE A 202 0.55 11.75 -3.83
CA ILE A 202 -0.07 12.54 -4.91
C ILE A 202 -0.56 11.65 -6.05
N ASP A 203 -1.72 11.98 -6.61
CA ASP A 203 -2.11 11.52 -7.94
C ASP A 203 -1.30 12.33 -8.97
N LEU A 204 -0.47 11.68 -9.78
CA LEU A 204 0.28 12.34 -10.86
C LEU A 204 -0.68 13.04 -11.85
N PRO A 205 -0.23 14.04 -12.65
CA PRO A 205 -1.12 14.88 -13.47
C PRO A 205 -2.09 14.06 -14.33
N GLY A 206 -3.39 14.33 -14.20
CA GLY A 206 -4.48 13.62 -14.89
C GLY A 206 -4.72 12.16 -14.48
N CYS A 207 -3.99 11.60 -13.50
CA CYS A 207 -4.32 10.32 -12.86
C CYS A 207 -5.30 10.52 -11.69
N GLY A 208 -6.02 9.46 -11.31
CA GLY A 208 -7.00 9.50 -10.21
C GLY A 208 -7.97 10.70 -10.31
N LEU A 209 -7.98 11.56 -9.29
CA LEU A 209 -8.77 12.80 -9.27
C LEU A 209 -7.95 14.07 -9.60
N SER A 210 -6.67 13.94 -9.96
CA SER A 210 -5.88 15.09 -10.44
C SER A 210 -6.39 15.59 -11.79
N SER A 211 -6.38 16.91 -11.95
CA SER A 211 -6.74 17.57 -13.20
C SER A 211 -5.75 17.21 -14.32
N PHE A 212 -6.25 17.17 -15.56
CA PHE A 212 -5.41 16.94 -16.74
C PHE A 212 -4.81 18.27 -17.24
N GLY A 213 -4.03 18.93 -16.37
CA GLY A 213 -3.40 20.23 -16.62
C GLY A 213 -1.96 20.30 -16.07
N PRO A 214 -1.00 20.87 -16.82
CA PRO A 214 -1.11 21.35 -18.20
C PRO A 214 -1.18 20.17 -19.20
N THR A 215 -1.42 20.45 -20.49
CA THR A 215 -1.59 19.42 -21.54
C THR A 215 -0.41 19.28 -22.51
N ALA A 216 0.69 19.99 -22.25
CA ALA A 216 2.00 19.76 -22.88
C ALA A 216 2.42 18.28 -22.77
N TRP A 217 3.37 17.80 -23.59
CA TRP A 217 3.95 16.46 -23.43
C TRP A 217 5.13 16.48 -22.46
N GLU A 218 5.77 17.63 -22.38
CA GLU A 218 6.99 17.96 -21.64
C GLU A 218 6.71 17.93 -20.12
N ALA A 219 5.52 18.33 -19.70
CA ALA A 219 5.03 18.26 -18.31
C ALA A 219 4.74 16.82 -17.79
N TYR A 220 5.09 15.80 -18.58
CA TYR A 220 4.89 14.38 -18.26
C TYR A 220 6.16 13.56 -18.56
N THR A 221 7.30 14.22 -18.80
CA THR A 221 8.62 13.57 -18.77
C THR A 221 8.92 13.06 -17.36
N THR A 222 9.77 12.05 -17.22
CA THR A 222 10.23 11.62 -15.88
C THR A 222 10.79 12.80 -15.09
N GLU A 223 11.54 13.68 -15.74
CA GLU A 223 12.09 14.92 -15.19
C GLU A 223 11.01 15.84 -14.58
N ALA A 224 9.97 16.18 -15.34
CA ALA A 224 8.91 17.07 -14.87
C ALA A 224 8.11 16.43 -13.72
N LEU A 225 7.92 15.11 -13.75
CA LEU A 225 7.25 14.35 -12.69
C LEU A 225 8.11 14.24 -11.43
N VAL A 226 9.43 14.05 -11.55
CA VAL A 226 10.39 14.07 -10.43
C VAL A 226 10.37 15.42 -9.72
N HIS A 227 10.43 16.53 -10.47
CA HIS A 227 10.36 17.88 -9.88
C HIS A 227 8.99 18.19 -9.26
N LEU A 228 7.88 17.71 -9.83
CA LEU A 228 6.54 17.84 -9.23
C LEU A 228 6.44 17.06 -7.91
N VAL A 229 6.96 15.83 -7.86
CA VAL A 229 6.99 15.04 -6.61
C VAL A 229 7.87 15.73 -5.57
N ALA A 230 9.02 16.29 -5.95
CA ALA A 230 9.86 17.07 -5.04
C ALA A 230 9.14 18.29 -4.48
N ALA A 231 8.50 19.10 -5.33
CA ALA A 231 7.71 20.26 -4.90
C ALA A 231 6.53 19.87 -3.98
N ALA A 232 5.92 18.71 -4.19
CA ALA A 232 4.88 18.19 -3.30
C ALA A 232 5.43 17.75 -1.94
N ILE A 233 6.65 17.21 -1.87
CA ILE A 233 7.31 16.80 -0.62
C ILE A 233 7.76 18.02 0.18
N GLU A 234 8.45 18.98 -0.43
CA GLU A 234 8.88 20.23 0.23
C GLU A 234 7.70 21.05 0.77
N ALA A 235 6.50 20.93 0.17
CA ALA A 235 5.28 21.58 0.64
C ALA A 235 4.54 20.86 1.79
N HIS A 236 5.10 19.77 2.35
CA HIS A 236 4.49 18.98 3.43
C HIS A 236 5.47 18.41 4.48
N ARG A 237 6.75 18.17 4.16
CA ARG A 237 7.73 17.81 5.19
C ARG A 237 7.99 19.01 6.09
N ASP A 238 8.33 18.76 7.35
CA ASP A 238 8.91 19.80 8.18
C ASP A 238 10.27 20.23 7.60
N TYR A 239 10.33 21.48 7.14
CA TYR A 239 11.54 22.06 6.56
C TYR A 239 12.53 22.46 7.65
N ASP A 240 12.03 23.11 8.70
CA ASP A 240 12.81 23.81 9.71
C ASP A 240 13.45 22.83 10.71
N ASP A 241 12.74 21.76 11.07
CA ASP A 241 13.25 20.66 11.92
C ASP A 241 13.92 19.51 11.10
N ASP A 242 14.23 19.72 9.81
CA ASP A 242 14.90 18.77 8.89
C ASP A 242 14.27 17.35 8.88
N GLN A 243 12.94 17.28 8.78
CA GLN A 243 12.23 16.01 8.72
C GLN A 243 12.66 15.19 7.50
N LYS A 244 13.14 13.98 7.77
CA LYS A 244 13.58 13.02 6.74
C LYS A 244 12.41 12.34 6.06
N VAL A 245 12.67 11.77 4.88
CA VAL A 245 11.65 11.24 3.98
C VAL A 245 11.95 9.79 3.59
N VAL A 246 10.94 8.92 3.67
CA VAL A 246 11.01 7.57 3.12
C VAL A 246 10.11 7.49 1.88
N LEU A 247 10.68 7.11 0.75
CA LEU A 247 9.95 7.04 -0.53
C LEU A 247 9.42 5.62 -0.76
N VAL A 248 8.12 5.50 -1.05
CA VAL A 248 7.40 4.24 -1.30
C VAL A 248 6.88 4.25 -2.75
N GLY A 249 7.67 3.70 -3.67
CA GLY A 249 7.32 3.61 -5.08
C GLY A 249 6.58 2.32 -5.43
N HIS A 250 5.63 2.40 -6.38
CA HIS A 250 5.11 1.24 -7.11
C HIS A 250 5.36 1.37 -8.61
N SER A 251 5.86 0.31 -9.26
CA SER A 251 6.06 0.28 -10.72
C SER A 251 6.94 1.46 -11.18
N MET A 252 6.51 2.24 -12.16
CA MET A 252 7.15 3.52 -12.57
C MET A 252 7.42 4.49 -11.39
N GLY A 253 6.62 4.43 -10.32
CA GLY A 253 6.86 5.23 -9.11
C GLY A 253 8.16 4.85 -8.39
N CYS A 254 8.64 3.61 -8.51
CA CYS A 254 9.97 3.21 -8.02
C CYS A 254 11.08 3.96 -8.74
N SER A 255 10.93 4.19 -10.05
CA SER A 255 11.88 4.93 -10.88
C SER A 255 11.94 6.42 -10.48
N LEU A 256 10.78 7.04 -10.23
CA LEU A 256 10.71 8.41 -9.70
C LEU A 256 11.35 8.50 -8.30
N ALA A 257 11.08 7.52 -7.44
CA ALA A 257 11.64 7.45 -6.10
C ALA A 257 13.17 7.28 -6.11
N ALA A 258 13.72 6.38 -6.92
CA ALA A 258 15.16 6.19 -7.07
C ALA A 258 15.88 7.45 -7.59
N LEU A 259 15.25 8.19 -8.51
CA LEU A 259 15.76 9.47 -9.04
C LEU A 259 15.76 10.60 -8.00
N LEU A 260 14.91 10.56 -6.98
CA LEU A 260 14.95 11.51 -5.86
C LEU A 260 15.89 11.04 -4.74
N ALA A 261 16.00 9.73 -4.52
CA ALA A 261 16.79 9.12 -3.46
C ALA A 261 18.30 9.12 -3.72
N SER A 262 18.73 8.86 -4.95
CA SER A 262 20.14 8.55 -5.25
C SER A 262 21.03 9.78 -5.42
N PRO A 263 22.18 9.89 -4.70
CA PRO A 263 23.19 10.93 -4.91
C PRO A 263 23.80 10.98 -6.32
N THR A 264 23.76 9.90 -7.10
CA THR A 264 24.25 9.88 -8.50
C THR A 264 23.19 10.36 -9.51
N SER A 265 21.96 10.62 -9.06
CA SER A 265 20.89 11.15 -9.91
C SER A 265 21.20 12.59 -10.36
N PRO A 266 20.88 12.98 -11.62
CA PRO A 266 20.92 14.39 -12.01
C PRO A 266 20.00 15.28 -11.15
N TYR A 267 18.99 14.67 -10.50
CA TYR A 267 18.03 15.36 -9.62
C TYR A 267 18.37 15.21 -8.12
N ALA A 268 19.55 14.68 -7.78
CA ALA A 268 19.96 14.46 -6.38
C ALA A 268 19.85 15.72 -5.50
N HIS A 269 20.13 16.88 -6.10
CA HIS A 269 20.08 18.21 -5.48
C HIS A 269 18.68 18.62 -4.99
N LEU A 270 17.60 17.97 -5.44
CA LEU A 270 16.24 18.30 -5.02
C LEU A 270 15.93 17.78 -3.61
N LEU A 271 16.29 16.52 -3.32
CA LEU A 271 15.82 15.82 -2.13
C LEU A 271 16.77 14.77 -1.55
N SER A 272 17.83 14.35 -2.27
CA SER A 272 18.57 13.13 -1.89
C SER A 272 19.09 13.18 -0.45
N GLN A 273 19.55 14.34 0.03
CA GLN A 273 20.05 14.54 1.40
C GLN A 273 18.98 14.38 2.50
N HIS A 274 17.70 14.57 2.20
CA HIS A 274 16.58 14.39 3.13
C HIS A 274 15.95 12.99 3.03
N VAL A 275 16.20 12.24 1.96
CA VAL A 275 15.73 10.86 1.82
C VAL A 275 16.59 9.90 2.66
N ASN A 276 15.96 9.18 3.59
CA ASN A 276 16.62 8.21 4.47
C ASN A 276 16.18 6.75 4.25
N GLY A 277 15.30 6.49 3.28
CA GLY A 277 14.91 5.13 2.91
C GLY A 277 14.15 5.05 1.59
N LEU A 278 14.26 3.91 0.90
CA LEU A 278 13.55 3.61 -0.35
C LEU A 278 12.87 2.25 -0.28
N ILE A 279 11.56 2.22 -0.53
CA ILE A 279 10.75 1.02 -0.68
C ILE A 279 10.27 0.98 -2.14
N ALA A 280 10.63 -0.06 -2.87
CA ALA A 280 10.37 -0.19 -4.29
C ALA A 280 9.56 -1.47 -4.59
N ILE A 281 8.30 -1.30 -4.94
CA ILE A 281 7.30 -2.37 -5.11
C ILE A 281 7.05 -2.58 -6.61
N CYS A 282 7.31 -3.78 -7.12
CA CYS A 282 7.33 -4.09 -8.55
C CYS A 282 8.26 -3.13 -9.35
N PRO A 283 9.55 -3.01 -8.99
CA PRO A 283 10.45 -2.05 -9.63
C PRO A 283 10.88 -2.47 -11.03
N GLN A 284 11.15 -1.48 -11.89
CA GLN A 284 11.81 -1.64 -13.18
C GLN A 284 13.30 -1.27 -13.03
N ALA A 285 14.20 -2.18 -13.38
CA ALA A 285 15.64 -2.04 -13.16
C ALA A 285 16.36 -1.19 -14.22
N ASP A 286 15.96 -1.34 -15.48
CA ASP A 286 16.60 -0.72 -16.63
C ASP A 286 15.60 0.15 -17.41
N PRO A 287 16.05 1.25 -18.05
CA PRO A 287 15.20 2.06 -18.89
C PRO A 287 14.75 1.33 -20.17
N PRO A 288 13.65 1.78 -20.81
CA PRO A 288 13.18 1.17 -22.05
C PRO A 288 14.23 1.29 -23.16
N SER A 289 14.80 0.15 -23.57
CA SER A 289 15.86 0.01 -24.57
C SER A 289 15.52 0.66 -25.91
N ILE A 290 16.50 0.84 -26.81
CA ILE A 290 16.31 1.50 -28.11
C ILE A 290 15.10 0.95 -28.89
N GLU A 291 14.89 -0.37 -28.91
CA GLU A 291 13.71 -0.97 -29.52
C GLU A 291 12.42 -0.70 -28.77
N GLN A 292 12.43 -0.85 -27.44
CA GLN A 292 11.27 -0.66 -26.58
C GLN A 292 10.79 0.80 -26.65
N SER A 293 11.72 1.76 -26.57
CA SER A 293 11.51 3.18 -26.78
C SER A 293 10.99 3.49 -28.20
N LYS A 294 11.52 2.87 -29.27
CA LYS A 294 10.97 3.03 -30.63
C LYS A 294 9.52 2.55 -30.71
N LYS A 295 9.24 1.32 -30.23
CA LYS A 295 7.90 0.72 -30.18
C LYS A 295 6.92 1.60 -29.39
N LEU A 296 7.35 2.13 -28.23
CA LEU A 296 6.52 2.96 -27.35
C LEU A 296 6.31 4.38 -27.89
N ARG A 297 7.32 5.01 -28.53
CA ARG A 297 7.15 6.29 -29.25
C ARG A 297 6.19 6.16 -30.44
N SER A 298 6.23 5.04 -31.17
CA SER A 298 5.24 4.73 -32.23
C SER A 298 3.84 4.47 -31.68
N LEU A 299 3.71 3.67 -30.61
CA LEU A 299 2.43 3.37 -29.97
C LEU A 299 1.76 4.64 -29.40
N THR A 300 2.54 5.52 -28.77
CA THR A 300 2.03 6.78 -28.22
C THR A 300 1.70 7.83 -29.29
N ALA A 301 2.21 7.69 -30.53
CA ALA A 301 1.83 8.54 -31.66
C ALA A 301 0.42 8.23 -32.22
N ILE A 302 -0.16 7.05 -31.92
CA ILE A 302 -1.50 6.66 -32.39
C ILE A 302 -2.55 7.68 -31.92
N PRO A 303 -3.48 8.16 -32.79
CA PRO A 303 -4.54 9.08 -32.39
C PRO A 303 -5.41 8.54 -31.25
N GLY A 304 -5.73 9.41 -30.27
CA GLY A 304 -6.44 9.04 -29.04
C GLY A 304 -7.67 8.14 -29.26
N PRO A 305 -8.65 8.52 -30.11
CA PRO A 305 -9.84 7.69 -30.37
C PRO A 305 -9.55 6.29 -30.92
N VAL A 306 -8.47 6.11 -31.67
CA VAL A 306 -8.04 4.79 -32.18
C VAL A 306 -7.42 3.96 -31.04
N PHE A 307 -6.62 4.59 -30.19
CA PHE A 307 -6.07 3.96 -28.99
C PHE A 307 -7.17 3.60 -27.97
N ASP A 308 -8.23 4.41 -27.85
CA ASP A 308 -9.38 4.12 -27.01
C ASP A 308 -10.23 2.95 -27.53
N LEU A 309 -10.37 2.79 -28.85
CA LEU A 309 -10.97 1.60 -29.45
C LEU A 309 -10.13 0.35 -29.14
N PHE A 310 -8.80 0.45 -29.25
CA PHE A 310 -7.90 -0.62 -28.84
C PHE A 310 -8.03 -0.96 -27.34
N ARG A 311 -8.00 0.03 -26.43
CA ARG A 311 -8.20 -0.21 -24.98
C ARG A 311 -9.57 -0.80 -24.66
N LYS A 312 -10.62 -0.46 -25.43
CA LYS A 312 -11.95 -1.09 -25.29
C LYS A 312 -11.93 -2.58 -25.72
N TRP A 313 -11.08 -2.94 -26.69
CA TRP A 313 -10.86 -4.33 -27.11
C TRP A 313 -10.01 -5.13 -26.10
N ASP A 314 -8.92 -4.58 -25.57
CA ASP A 314 -8.05 -5.22 -24.56
C ASP A 314 -8.77 -5.49 -23.21
N ARG A 315 -9.78 -4.67 -22.89
CA ARG A 315 -10.70 -4.85 -21.73
C ARG A 315 -11.87 -5.81 -21.98
N ARG A 316 -11.99 -6.41 -23.18
CA ARG A 316 -13.05 -7.40 -23.48
C ARG A 316 -12.82 -8.67 -22.66
N GLY A 317 -13.85 -9.10 -21.93
CA GLY A 317 -13.75 -10.16 -20.91
C GLY A 317 -13.85 -9.65 -19.46
N GLY A 318 -13.84 -8.33 -19.25
CA GLY A 318 -14.00 -7.72 -17.93
C GLY A 318 -12.87 -8.14 -16.98
N VAL A 319 -13.25 -8.74 -15.84
CA VAL A 319 -12.32 -9.28 -14.83
C VAL A 319 -11.38 -10.36 -15.40
N ASN A 320 -11.81 -11.06 -16.45
CA ASN A 320 -11.02 -12.08 -17.16
C ASN A 320 -10.50 -11.58 -18.51
N SER A 321 -10.37 -10.25 -18.69
CA SER A 321 -9.77 -9.65 -19.89
C SER A 321 -8.25 -9.70 -19.87
N ALA A 322 -7.64 -9.71 -21.05
CA ALA A 322 -6.18 -9.63 -21.20
C ALA A 322 -5.59 -8.40 -20.47
N SER A 323 -6.32 -7.27 -20.43
CA SER A 323 -5.92 -6.08 -19.67
C SER A 323 -5.79 -6.31 -18.16
N VAL A 324 -6.59 -7.21 -17.58
CA VAL A 324 -6.60 -7.52 -16.15
C VAL A 324 -5.62 -8.64 -15.85
N THR A 325 -5.71 -9.76 -16.59
CA THR A 325 -4.81 -10.92 -16.43
C THR A 325 -3.33 -10.55 -16.56
N ARG A 326 -2.99 -9.57 -17.41
CA ARG A 326 -1.61 -9.07 -17.58
C ARG A 326 -1.05 -8.39 -16.33
N MET A 327 -1.89 -7.82 -15.48
CA MET A 327 -1.49 -7.03 -14.31
C MET A 327 -1.72 -7.79 -13.00
N ALA A 328 -2.82 -8.53 -12.91
CA ALA A 328 -3.24 -9.30 -11.73
C ALA A 328 -2.85 -10.78 -11.78
N GLY A 329 -2.43 -11.31 -12.92
CA GLY A 329 -2.30 -12.75 -13.14
C GLY A 329 -3.65 -13.43 -13.44
N ALA A 330 -3.60 -14.70 -13.85
CA ALA A 330 -4.80 -15.49 -14.10
C ALA A 330 -5.46 -15.96 -12.79
N ASP A 331 -4.63 -16.28 -11.80
CA ASP A 331 -5.01 -17.01 -10.58
C ASP A 331 -5.29 -16.08 -9.37
N ALA A 332 -5.28 -14.76 -9.56
CA ALA A 332 -5.67 -13.81 -8.53
C ALA A 332 -7.16 -13.90 -8.16
N ASP A 333 -7.50 -13.41 -6.98
CA ASP A 333 -8.88 -13.34 -6.50
C ASP A 333 -9.75 -12.34 -7.30
N ASP A 334 -11.06 -12.50 -7.17
CA ASP A 334 -12.04 -11.71 -7.91
C ASP A 334 -12.07 -10.23 -7.49
N GLU A 335 -11.73 -9.87 -6.25
CA GLU A 335 -11.68 -8.46 -5.83
C GLU A 335 -10.47 -7.74 -6.42
N THR A 336 -9.30 -8.38 -6.40
CA THR A 336 -8.09 -7.90 -7.12
C THR A 336 -8.39 -7.69 -8.60
N LYS A 337 -9.07 -8.64 -9.25
CA LYS A 337 -9.47 -8.52 -10.67
C LYS A 337 -10.50 -7.40 -10.91
N LYS A 338 -11.47 -7.21 -10.02
CA LYS A 338 -12.45 -6.09 -10.08
C LYS A 338 -11.77 -4.73 -9.91
N LEU A 339 -10.87 -4.60 -8.93
CA LEU A 339 -10.08 -3.38 -8.70
C LEU A 339 -9.17 -3.06 -9.89
N GLN A 340 -8.46 -4.05 -10.42
CA GLN A 340 -7.62 -3.87 -11.60
C GLN A 340 -8.42 -3.47 -12.84
N LEU A 341 -9.64 -4.03 -13.04
CA LEU A 341 -10.53 -3.60 -14.12
C LEU A 341 -10.94 -2.13 -13.96
N ARG A 342 -11.27 -1.69 -12.73
CA ARG A 342 -11.62 -0.30 -12.42
C ARG A 342 -10.47 0.66 -12.73
N PHE A 343 -9.25 0.35 -12.29
CA PHE A 343 -8.07 1.16 -12.62
C PHE A 343 -7.81 1.19 -14.15
N ASN A 344 -7.98 0.06 -14.84
CA ASN A 344 -7.88 -0.01 -16.31
C ASN A 344 -8.94 0.85 -17.03
N GLN A 345 -10.10 1.11 -16.40
CA GLN A 345 -11.16 1.99 -16.89
C GLN A 345 -10.88 3.47 -16.61
N GLN A 346 -10.49 3.81 -15.38
CA GLN A 346 -10.21 5.18 -14.91
C GLN A 346 -8.96 5.80 -15.56
N SER A 347 -7.97 4.99 -15.92
CA SER A 347 -6.71 5.41 -16.55
C SER A 347 -6.93 6.14 -17.90
N ARG A 348 -6.78 7.49 -17.90
CA ARG A 348 -7.02 8.37 -19.06
C ARG A 348 -5.99 8.15 -20.19
N THR A 349 -6.44 7.85 -21.41
CA THR A 349 -5.57 7.58 -22.58
C THR A 349 -4.57 8.70 -22.89
N ASN A 350 -4.97 9.96 -22.81
CA ASN A 350 -4.10 11.10 -23.14
C ASN A 350 -3.00 11.37 -22.09
N VAL A 351 -3.23 10.93 -20.85
CA VAL A 351 -2.26 10.97 -19.74
C VAL A 351 -1.29 9.81 -19.87
N TRP A 352 -1.83 8.59 -19.98
CA TRP A 352 -1.04 7.37 -20.16
C TRP A 352 -0.07 7.49 -21.34
N ARG A 353 -0.53 7.99 -22.50
CA ARG A 353 0.32 8.20 -23.68
C ARG A 353 1.45 9.20 -23.43
N ARG A 354 1.22 10.24 -22.64
CA ARG A 354 2.23 11.26 -22.31
C ARG A 354 3.30 10.70 -21.38
N MET A 355 2.91 10.13 -20.24
CA MET A 355 3.83 9.48 -19.29
C MET A 355 4.61 8.33 -19.94
N ALA A 356 3.95 7.49 -20.75
CA ALA A 356 4.60 6.41 -21.49
C ALA A 356 5.62 6.90 -22.54
N ARG A 357 5.45 8.11 -23.09
CA ARG A 357 6.46 8.74 -23.95
C ARG A 357 7.55 9.44 -23.13
N GLY A 358 7.21 10.01 -21.97
CA GLY A 358 8.10 10.68 -21.05
C GLY A 358 9.12 9.77 -20.34
N MET A 359 8.78 8.48 -20.17
CA MET A 359 9.69 7.45 -19.65
C MET A 359 10.70 6.92 -20.68
N CYS A 360 10.55 7.26 -21.96
CA CYS A 360 11.48 6.82 -23.01
C CYS A 360 12.75 7.70 -22.98
N PRO A 361 13.94 7.17 -22.67
CA PRO A 361 15.19 7.91 -22.82
C PRO A 361 15.45 8.29 -24.29
N ASP A 362 16.26 9.32 -24.52
CA ASP A 362 16.98 9.46 -25.78
C ASP A 362 18.27 8.63 -25.74
N TYR A 363 18.75 8.22 -26.91
CA TYR A 363 19.97 7.45 -27.13
C TYR A 363 20.88 8.10 -28.19
N SER A 364 20.59 9.34 -28.60
CA SER A 364 21.37 10.08 -29.62
C SER A 364 22.86 10.24 -29.28
N THR A 365 23.20 10.28 -27.99
CA THR A 365 24.56 10.38 -27.45
C THR A 365 25.20 9.02 -27.12
N GLY A 366 24.56 7.91 -27.48
CA GLY A 366 25.03 6.54 -27.22
C GLY A 366 24.65 6.01 -25.83
N SER A 367 24.68 6.85 -24.81
CA SER A 367 24.14 6.57 -23.46
C SER A 367 22.65 6.96 -23.37
N PRO A 368 21.84 6.30 -22.53
CA PRO A 368 20.47 6.76 -22.26
C PRO A 368 20.48 8.11 -21.54
N THR A 369 19.74 9.09 -22.04
CA THR A 369 19.53 10.39 -21.38
C THR A 369 18.04 10.65 -21.14
N GLY A 370 17.70 11.11 -19.93
CA GLY A 370 16.32 11.21 -19.46
C GLY A 370 15.62 9.84 -19.38
N GLY A 371 14.28 9.83 -19.33
CA GLY A 371 13.51 8.60 -19.19
C GLY A 371 13.62 7.99 -17.79
N LEU A 372 13.54 6.67 -17.67
CA LEU A 372 13.69 5.96 -16.39
C LEU A 372 15.18 5.85 -15.97
N PRO A 373 15.50 5.70 -14.67
CA PRO A 373 16.86 5.45 -14.21
C PRO A 373 17.39 4.09 -14.68
N GLY A 374 18.70 4.00 -14.84
CA GLY A 374 19.42 2.75 -15.06
C GLY A 374 20.36 2.40 -13.89
N LYS A 375 21.32 1.52 -14.17
CA LYS A 375 22.34 1.06 -13.21
C LYS A 375 23.04 2.21 -12.49
N ASP A 376 23.35 3.29 -13.21
CA ASP A 376 24.02 4.51 -12.76
C ASP A 376 23.32 5.19 -11.57
N VAL A 377 21.99 5.26 -11.61
CA VAL A 377 21.18 5.82 -10.51
C VAL A 377 20.99 4.78 -9.41
N TRP A 378 20.67 3.52 -9.76
CA TRP A 378 20.46 2.45 -8.78
C TRP A 378 21.70 2.16 -7.94
N CYS A 379 22.90 2.12 -8.52
CA CYS A 379 24.14 1.84 -7.80
C CYS A 379 24.63 2.98 -6.90
N GLY A 380 24.08 4.20 -7.06
CA GLY A 380 24.39 5.33 -6.19
C GLY A 380 23.64 5.34 -4.86
N LEU A 381 22.63 4.47 -4.67
CA LEU A 381 21.80 4.43 -3.47
C LEU A 381 22.57 3.94 -2.24
N ASP A 382 23.21 4.87 -1.52
CA ASP A 382 23.69 4.63 -0.16
C ASP A 382 22.60 4.98 0.87
N LEU A 383 21.61 4.10 1.03
CA LEU A 383 20.56 4.14 2.07
C LEU A 383 19.83 2.79 2.17
N PRO A 384 18.99 2.56 3.19
CA PRO A 384 18.16 1.35 3.26
C PRO A 384 17.19 1.23 2.07
N VAL A 385 17.29 0.13 1.32
CA VAL A 385 16.43 -0.24 0.19
C VAL A 385 15.65 -1.53 0.49
N PHE A 386 14.33 -1.49 0.40
CA PHE A 386 13.46 -2.67 0.40
C PHE A 386 12.86 -2.90 -1.00
N LEU A 387 13.14 -4.07 -1.59
CA LEU A 387 12.64 -4.47 -2.91
C LEU A 387 11.57 -5.54 -2.77
N ALA A 388 10.37 -5.29 -3.30
CA ALA A 388 9.27 -6.26 -3.31
C ALA A 388 8.80 -6.55 -4.75
N ALA A 389 8.51 -7.80 -5.07
CA ALA A 389 7.91 -8.18 -6.36
C ALA A 389 7.06 -9.46 -6.26
N GLY A 390 6.30 -9.76 -7.32
CA GLY A 390 5.42 -10.92 -7.39
C GLY A 390 5.97 -11.99 -8.32
N GLU A 391 5.88 -13.26 -7.92
CA GLU A 391 6.32 -14.42 -8.71
C GLU A 391 5.50 -14.64 -9.99
N ALA A 392 4.31 -14.03 -10.10
CA ALA A 392 3.48 -13.97 -11.31
C ALA A 392 3.51 -12.60 -12.01
N ASP A 393 4.45 -11.69 -11.67
CA ASP A 393 4.57 -10.40 -12.34
C ASP A 393 5.20 -10.56 -13.74
N HIS A 394 4.42 -10.26 -14.78
CA HIS A 394 4.84 -10.25 -16.18
C HIS A 394 4.98 -8.83 -16.77
N VAL A 395 4.82 -7.80 -15.93
CA VAL A 395 4.98 -6.38 -16.29
C VAL A 395 6.38 -5.91 -15.85
N THR A 396 6.74 -6.21 -14.61
CA THR A 396 8.09 -6.02 -14.03
C THR A 396 8.53 -7.33 -13.37
N PRO A 397 9.08 -8.29 -14.14
CA PRO A 397 9.47 -9.60 -13.62
C PRO A 397 10.49 -9.52 -12.48
N VAL A 398 10.55 -10.57 -11.65
CA VAL A 398 11.45 -10.73 -10.49
C VAL A 398 12.93 -10.53 -10.84
N GLU A 399 13.29 -10.77 -12.09
CA GLU A 399 14.61 -10.49 -12.66
C GLU A 399 15.02 -9.01 -12.51
N ASN A 400 14.08 -8.06 -12.47
CA ASN A 400 14.37 -6.67 -12.15
C ASN A 400 14.88 -6.51 -10.71
N VAL A 401 14.26 -7.18 -9.73
CA VAL A 401 14.72 -7.15 -8.33
C VAL A 401 16.14 -7.73 -8.25
N ARG A 402 16.39 -8.89 -8.87
CA ARG A 402 17.75 -9.47 -8.92
C ARG A 402 18.77 -8.50 -9.54
N ARG A 403 18.45 -7.87 -10.68
CA ARG A 403 19.31 -6.88 -11.36
C ARG A 403 19.60 -5.66 -10.49
N ILE A 404 18.62 -5.13 -9.75
CA ILE A 404 18.83 -4.01 -8.82
C ILE A 404 19.74 -4.44 -7.66
N VAL A 405 19.60 -5.64 -7.11
CA VAL A 405 20.54 -6.18 -6.10
C VAL A 405 21.96 -6.24 -6.66
N THR A 406 22.15 -6.69 -7.91
CA THR A 406 23.46 -6.66 -8.60
C THR A 406 23.98 -5.23 -8.80
N PHE A 407 23.11 -4.26 -9.10
CA PHE A 407 23.49 -2.86 -9.24
C PHE A 407 23.92 -2.24 -7.91
N LEU A 408 23.30 -2.64 -6.80
CA LEU A 408 23.66 -2.27 -5.42
C LEU A 408 24.92 -2.99 -4.89
N GLY A 409 25.62 -3.74 -5.74
CA GLY A 409 26.86 -4.44 -5.37
C GLY A 409 26.66 -5.52 -4.30
N ARG A 410 25.47 -6.15 -4.27
CA ARG A 410 25.14 -7.24 -3.35
C ARG A 410 24.99 -8.56 -4.08
N ASP A 411 25.20 -9.64 -3.33
CA ASP A 411 25.11 -11.00 -3.84
C ASP A 411 23.66 -11.36 -4.19
N VAL A 412 23.49 -12.01 -5.33
CA VAL A 412 22.19 -12.45 -5.87
C VAL A 412 21.87 -13.88 -5.42
N ASP A 413 22.90 -14.68 -5.11
CA ASP A 413 22.73 -16.08 -4.74
C ASP A 413 22.15 -16.22 -3.31
N ALA A 414 22.21 -15.15 -2.51
CA ALA A 414 21.49 -15.03 -1.24
C ALA A 414 19.95 -14.91 -1.38
N ILE A 415 19.39 -14.87 -2.60
CA ILE A 415 17.94 -14.79 -2.87
C ILE A 415 17.33 -16.21 -3.09
N GLU A 416 18.12 -17.26 -2.86
CA GLU A 416 17.72 -18.68 -2.86
C GLU A 416 16.62 -19.01 -1.81
N PRO A 417 15.87 -20.13 -1.98
CA PRO A 417 14.81 -20.54 -1.05
C PRO A 417 15.33 -20.87 0.36
N PRO A 418 14.47 -20.78 1.41
CA PRO A 418 14.94 -20.73 2.79
C PRO A 418 15.59 -22.04 3.27
N SER A 419 16.84 -21.92 3.72
CA SER A 419 17.37 -22.76 4.79
C SER A 419 16.59 -22.49 6.07
N GLU A 420 16.13 -23.53 6.77
CA GLU A 420 15.37 -23.42 8.03
C GLU A 420 16.21 -22.85 9.21
N LYS A 421 17.49 -22.53 9.00
CA LYS A 421 18.48 -22.24 10.06
C LYS A 421 19.20 -20.90 9.90
N ALA A 422 18.46 -19.79 9.87
CA ALA A 422 19.05 -18.44 9.95
C ALA A 422 18.08 -17.34 10.43
N SER A 423 17.78 -17.25 11.73
CA SER A 423 17.52 -15.98 12.45
C SER A 423 17.24 -16.23 13.95
N LEU A 424 18.29 -16.14 14.77
CA LEU A 424 18.14 -15.87 16.21
C LEU A 424 18.15 -14.34 16.40
N PRO A 425 17.10 -13.73 16.96
CA PRO A 425 17.20 -12.39 17.53
C PRO A 425 18.18 -12.41 18.72
N ILE A 426 18.81 -11.28 19.01
CA ILE A 426 19.60 -11.13 20.24
C ILE A 426 18.60 -11.20 21.42
N ALA A 427 18.75 -12.20 22.26
CA ALA A 427 17.84 -12.46 23.36
C ALA A 427 17.84 -11.29 24.37
N ALA A 428 16.65 -10.87 24.80
CA ALA A 428 16.51 -10.33 26.14
C ALA A 428 16.93 -11.43 27.14
N ALA A 429 17.73 -11.08 28.15
CA ALA A 429 18.20 -12.06 29.13
C ALA A 429 17.01 -12.69 29.88
N PRO A 430 17.09 -13.97 30.30
CA PRO A 430 16.03 -14.60 31.06
C PRO A 430 15.68 -13.80 32.31
N PHE A 431 14.41 -13.41 32.46
CA PHE A 431 13.92 -12.79 33.66
C PHE A 431 13.77 -13.86 34.75
N ASP A 432 14.70 -13.88 35.71
CA ASP A 432 14.58 -14.68 36.93
C ASP A 432 13.76 -13.89 37.97
N PRO A 433 12.56 -14.36 38.37
CA PRO A 433 11.72 -13.65 39.34
C PRO A 433 12.32 -13.57 40.76
N ALA A 434 13.41 -14.27 41.05
CA ALA A 434 14.01 -14.33 42.39
C ALA A 434 14.90 -13.12 42.76
N LEU A 435 15.19 -12.21 41.82
CA LEU A 435 16.12 -11.09 42.05
C LEU A 435 15.49 -9.72 41.68
N VAL A 436 14.63 -9.23 42.57
CA VAL A 436 14.20 -7.81 42.59
C VAL A 436 14.78 -7.14 43.84
N ASP A 437 15.59 -6.10 43.61
CA ASP A 437 16.12 -5.22 44.66
C ASP A 437 14.98 -4.33 45.21
N PRO A 438 14.69 -4.36 46.53
CA PRO A 438 13.58 -3.61 47.12
C PRO A 438 13.79 -2.09 47.17
N ASP A 439 15.03 -1.57 47.04
CA ASP A 439 15.35 -0.15 47.27
C ASP A 439 15.35 0.72 45.99
N MET A 440 14.76 0.26 44.88
CA MET A 440 14.69 1.07 43.65
C MET A 440 13.67 2.23 43.78
N PRO A 441 14.09 3.51 43.67
CA PRO A 441 13.25 4.64 44.08
C PRO A 441 12.13 4.99 43.07
N GLU A 442 10.96 5.35 43.59
CA GLU A 442 9.78 5.74 42.80
C GLU A 442 10.05 6.93 41.86
N ARG A 443 9.67 6.77 40.58
CA ARG A 443 9.70 7.87 39.60
C ARG A 443 8.45 8.73 39.76
N LYS A 444 8.62 9.94 40.29
CA LYS A 444 7.53 10.91 40.46
C LYS A 444 6.80 11.19 39.14
N HIS A 445 5.47 11.10 39.18
CA HIS A 445 4.59 11.43 38.06
C HIS A 445 4.73 12.89 37.62
N GLN A 446 4.51 13.14 36.33
CA GLN A 446 4.09 14.44 35.80
C GLN A 446 2.71 14.28 35.18
N ASP A 447 1.80 15.21 35.48
CA ASP A 447 0.43 15.16 35.00
C ASP A 447 0.33 15.81 33.62
N SER A 448 0.04 15.00 32.60
CA SER A 448 -0.30 15.45 31.26
C SER A 448 -1.71 14.95 30.95
N GLY A 449 -2.72 15.74 31.34
CA GLY A 449 -4.12 15.40 31.18
C GLY A 449 -4.48 15.03 29.73
N VAL A 450 -5.02 13.84 29.54
CA VAL A 450 -5.56 13.35 28.27
C VAL A 450 -6.88 12.65 28.57
N ASP A 451 -7.98 13.20 28.08
CA ASP A 451 -9.30 12.59 28.17
C ASP A 451 -9.42 11.41 27.18
N ALA A 452 -10.36 10.50 27.45
CA ALA A 452 -10.54 9.28 26.67
C ALA A 452 -11.37 9.48 25.37
N SER A 453 -11.75 10.72 25.06
CA SER A 453 -12.60 11.12 23.94
C SER A 453 -11.88 11.26 22.59
N ASP A 454 -10.54 11.41 22.58
CA ASP A 454 -9.70 11.61 21.38
C ASP A 454 -9.59 10.39 20.41
N ILE A 455 -10.43 9.36 20.56
CA ILE A 455 -10.37 8.13 19.75
C ILE A 455 -11.72 7.91 19.02
N PRO A 456 -11.76 8.01 17.67
CA PRO A 456 -13.00 7.81 16.93
C PRO A 456 -13.58 6.40 17.08
N ASN A 457 -14.90 6.34 17.33
CA ASN A 457 -15.68 5.13 17.11
C ASN A 457 -15.86 4.89 15.59
N VAL A 458 -16.15 3.64 15.21
CA VAL A 458 -16.33 3.19 13.82
C VAL A 458 -17.82 2.91 13.51
N GLU A 459 -18.69 3.19 14.48
CA GLU A 459 -20.14 2.96 14.42
C GLU A 459 -20.86 4.31 14.56
N ASP A 460 -21.21 4.92 13.42
CA ASP A 460 -22.38 5.79 13.20
C ASP A 460 -22.37 6.30 11.74
N ASP A 461 -22.99 5.54 10.84
CA ASP A 461 -23.13 5.90 9.40
C ASP A 461 -24.61 5.81 8.97
N ALA A 462 -25.51 6.37 9.80
CA ALA A 462 -26.96 6.35 9.56
C ALA A 462 -27.75 7.46 10.30
N THR A 463 -27.71 8.71 9.81
CA THR A 463 -28.84 9.67 9.62
C THR A 463 -28.38 11.13 9.54
N THR A 464 -29.21 11.99 8.95
CA THR A 464 -28.92 13.40 8.66
C THR A 464 -29.89 14.36 9.35
N GLY A 465 -29.42 15.42 10.02
CA GLY A 465 -30.30 16.55 10.39
C GLY A 465 -29.78 17.62 11.37
N SER A 466 -29.74 18.87 10.90
CA SER A 466 -29.98 20.14 11.65
C SER A 466 -28.97 20.72 12.67
N SER A 467 -28.11 21.62 12.16
CA SER A 467 -28.01 23.07 12.52
C SER A 467 -27.73 23.58 13.97
N SER A 468 -26.60 24.31 14.08
CA SER A 468 -26.40 25.58 14.84
C SER A 468 -26.29 25.54 16.39
N PRO A 469 -25.78 26.62 17.06
CA PRO A 469 -24.51 27.33 16.78
C PRO A 469 -23.67 27.62 18.07
N THR A 470 -22.48 28.22 17.90
CA THR A 470 -21.54 28.65 18.96
C THR A 470 -22.00 29.89 19.76
N PRO A 471 -21.37 30.16 20.92
CA PRO A 471 -20.87 31.52 21.19
C PRO A 471 -19.37 31.58 21.56
N THR A 472 -18.83 32.80 21.56
CA THR A 472 -17.40 33.18 21.69
C THR A 472 -16.96 33.49 23.13
N HIS A 473 -15.64 33.58 23.36
CA HIS A 473 -15.07 34.65 24.19
C HIS A 473 -13.55 34.89 23.94
N GLU A 474 -13.20 36.12 23.55
CA GLU A 474 -11.91 36.79 23.80
C GLU A 474 -11.96 37.39 25.24
N GLU A 475 -10.94 37.95 25.93
CA GLU A 475 -9.57 38.47 25.67
C GLU A 475 -8.81 38.38 27.04
N THR A 476 -7.59 38.82 27.41
CA THR A 476 -6.47 39.66 26.90
C THR A 476 -5.15 39.26 27.61
N GLU A 477 -3.97 39.69 27.13
CA GLU A 477 -2.69 39.64 27.87
C GLU A 477 -2.47 40.87 28.79
N VAL A 478 -1.70 40.73 29.88
CA VAL A 478 -0.98 41.85 30.53
C VAL A 478 0.37 41.38 31.10
N ASN A 479 1.47 42.06 30.73
CA ASN A 479 2.81 41.90 31.31
C ASN A 479 3.12 42.99 32.34
N THR A 480 3.74 42.63 33.47
CA THR A 480 4.53 43.57 34.31
C THR A 480 5.69 42.85 35.00
N GLU A 481 6.89 43.41 34.91
CA GLU A 481 8.11 42.98 35.62
C GLU A 481 8.65 44.11 36.52
N LEU A 482 9.72 43.82 37.31
CA LEU A 482 10.61 44.79 38.01
C LEU A 482 9.95 45.56 39.19
N ILE A 483 10.60 45.94 40.32
CA ILE A 483 11.95 45.75 40.94
C ILE A 483 11.70 45.62 42.49
N SER A 484 12.61 45.50 43.48
CA SER A 484 14.08 45.40 43.66
C SER A 484 14.39 44.89 45.09
N SER A 485 15.53 44.23 45.33
CA SER A 485 16.51 44.64 46.37
C SER A 485 17.79 43.80 46.33
N ALA A 486 18.88 44.31 46.89
CA ALA A 486 20.23 43.74 46.73
C ALA A 486 20.97 43.53 48.07
N GLY A 487 21.93 42.61 48.07
CA GLY A 487 22.95 42.44 49.11
C GLY A 487 24.23 41.87 48.49
N ALA A 488 25.37 42.49 48.75
CA ALA A 488 26.63 42.19 48.06
C ALA A 488 27.83 42.04 49.03
N SER A 489 28.83 41.25 48.64
CA SER A 489 30.15 41.18 49.30
C SER A 489 31.22 40.52 48.41
N THR A 490 32.49 40.87 48.66
CA THR A 490 33.68 40.60 47.82
C THR A 490 34.92 40.41 48.72
N THR A 491 36.06 39.81 48.37
CA THR A 491 36.61 38.95 47.27
C THR A 491 37.93 38.32 47.86
N ILE A 492 38.90 37.65 47.21
CA ILE A 492 39.30 37.44 45.81
C ILE A 492 40.16 36.15 45.68
N SER A 493 40.22 35.54 44.48
CA SER A 493 41.19 34.47 44.08
C SER A 493 41.06 33.11 44.82
N ASN A 494 41.59 31.98 44.32
CA ASN A 494 42.54 31.79 43.21
C ASN A 494 42.16 30.60 42.29
N ALA A 495 42.79 30.49 41.12
CA ALA A 495 42.31 29.67 40.00
C ALA A 495 42.98 28.29 39.80
N GLY A 496 42.25 27.37 39.15
CA GLY A 496 42.73 26.08 38.63
C GLY A 496 41.55 25.34 37.97
N ALA A 497 41.67 24.96 36.70
CA ALA A 497 40.52 24.56 35.88
C ALA A 497 40.35 23.03 35.73
N SER A 498 39.08 22.59 35.68
CA SER A 498 38.65 21.31 35.10
C SER A 498 37.22 21.45 34.58
N ASP A 499 36.89 20.83 33.45
CA ASP A 499 35.64 21.07 32.73
C ASP A 499 34.38 20.56 33.45
N ASN A 500 33.40 21.44 33.66
CA ASN A 500 32.09 21.07 34.18
C ASN A 500 31.22 20.47 33.06
N VAL A 501 31.18 19.14 32.99
CA VAL A 501 30.17 18.41 32.21
C VAL A 501 28.79 18.66 32.82
N SER A 502 28.00 19.55 32.22
CA SER A 502 26.59 19.72 32.59
C SER A 502 25.77 18.53 32.08
N GLY A 503 25.34 17.69 33.02
CA GLY A 503 24.68 16.42 32.69
C GLY A 503 23.34 16.57 31.98
N SER A 504 23.33 16.40 30.66
CA SER A 504 22.11 16.18 29.90
C SER A 504 21.47 14.85 30.32
N LYS A 505 20.18 14.87 30.69
CA LYS A 505 19.42 13.63 30.95
C LYS A 505 19.45 12.75 29.69
N PRO A 506 19.71 11.44 29.79
CA PRO A 506 19.68 10.56 28.63
C PRO A 506 18.26 10.51 28.05
N SER A 507 18.13 10.77 26.75
CA SER A 507 16.86 10.67 26.04
C SER A 507 16.42 9.21 25.93
N THR A 508 15.25 8.88 26.47
CA THR A 508 14.65 7.53 26.40
C THR A 508 14.07 7.16 25.03
N ALA A 509 14.18 8.06 24.04
CA ALA A 509 13.85 7.78 22.65
C ALA A 509 15.07 7.19 21.91
N PRO A 510 14.90 6.12 21.12
CA PRO A 510 15.97 5.61 20.26
C PRO A 510 16.27 6.62 19.15
N SER A 511 17.55 6.73 18.77
CA SER A 511 17.98 7.52 17.62
C SER A 511 17.61 6.82 16.30
N PRO A 512 17.31 7.57 15.22
CA PRO A 512 17.24 7.01 13.87
C PRO A 512 18.53 6.29 13.48
N HIS A 513 18.44 5.33 12.56
CA HIS A 513 19.64 4.65 12.05
C HIS A 513 20.45 5.58 11.13
N PRO A 514 21.79 5.49 11.14
CA PRO A 514 22.61 6.26 10.22
C PRO A 514 22.35 5.79 8.78
N ARG A 515 22.31 6.75 7.86
CA ARG A 515 22.21 6.47 6.42
C ARG A 515 23.38 5.58 5.99
N ARG A 516 23.05 4.40 5.45
CA ARG A 516 23.97 3.40 4.88
C ARG A 516 23.19 2.43 4.00
N LEU A 517 23.82 1.88 2.97
CA LEU A 517 23.20 0.85 2.13
C LEU A 517 22.90 -0.45 2.91
N VAL A 518 21.61 -0.75 3.04
CA VAL A 518 21.05 -2.00 3.58
C VAL A 518 20.01 -2.51 2.58
N VAL A 519 20.12 -3.74 2.10
CA VAL A 519 19.21 -4.30 1.08
C VAL A 519 18.37 -5.44 1.65
N LYS A 520 17.05 -5.33 1.58
CA LYS A 520 16.09 -6.38 1.96
C LYS A 520 15.24 -6.71 0.74
N THR A 521 14.99 -7.99 0.47
CA THR A 521 14.13 -8.41 -0.66
C THR A 521 13.04 -9.39 -0.24
N ALA A 522 11.85 -9.23 -0.83
CA ALA A 522 10.72 -10.13 -0.62
C ALA A 522 10.02 -10.44 -1.96
N ILE A 523 10.01 -11.71 -2.35
CA ILE A 523 9.26 -12.18 -3.52
C ILE A 523 7.99 -12.88 -3.03
N MET A 524 6.85 -12.24 -3.33
CA MET A 524 5.52 -12.76 -3.02
C MET A 524 5.22 -13.96 -3.92
N PRO A 525 4.79 -15.11 -3.38
CA PRO A 525 4.56 -16.32 -4.17
C PRO A 525 3.32 -16.17 -5.06
N LYS A 526 3.17 -17.06 -6.04
CA LYS A 526 1.93 -17.16 -6.84
C LYS A 526 0.70 -17.27 -5.91
N PRO A 527 -0.40 -16.55 -6.18
CA PRO A 527 -0.73 -15.86 -7.44
C PRO A 527 -0.25 -14.40 -7.54
N ALA A 528 0.60 -13.89 -6.64
CA ALA A 528 0.95 -12.47 -6.59
C ALA A 528 1.66 -11.98 -7.88
N ALA A 529 1.03 -11.02 -8.56
CA ALA A 529 1.51 -10.34 -9.76
C ALA A 529 1.64 -8.83 -9.53
N HIS A 530 1.72 -8.01 -10.58
CA HIS A 530 1.93 -6.56 -10.50
C HIS A 530 0.91 -5.79 -9.62
N SER A 531 -0.29 -6.33 -9.44
CA SER A 531 -1.35 -5.80 -8.56
C SER A 531 -1.16 -6.08 -7.06
N LEU A 532 -0.07 -6.74 -6.65
CA LEU A 532 0.18 -7.19 -5.26
C LEU A 532 0.06 -6.09 -4.20
N LEU A 533 0.19 -4.82 -4.58
CA LEU A 533 0.03 -3.66 -3.71
C LEU A 533 -1.38 -3.54 -3.10
N PHE A 534 -2.41 -3.95 -3.84
CA PHE A 534 -3.82 -3.83 -3.44
C PHE A 534 -4.59 -5.16 -3.42
N ALA A 535 -3.94 -6.28 -3.74
CA ALA A 535 -4.54 -7.59 -3.55
C ALA A 535 -4.67 -7.91 -2.04
N PRO A 536 -5.78 -8.46 -1.54
CA PRO A 536 -6.06 -8.53 -0.10
C PRO A 536 -4.99 -9.26 0.73
N THR A 537 -4.48 -10.40 0.24
CA THR A 537 -3.48 -11.21 0.97
C THR A 537 -2.08 -10.57 0.92
N SER A 538 -1.57 -10.22 -0.26
CA SER A 538 -0.23 -9.66 -0.38
C SER A 538 -0.10 -8.25 0.17
N SER A 539 -1.13 -7.39 0.08
CA SER A 539 -1.09 -6.04 0.66
C SER A 539 -0.90 -6.03 2.18
N ARG A 540 -1.46 -7.03 2.88
CA ARG A 540 -1.24 -7.26 4.32
C ARG A 540 0.19 -7.67 4.63
N ILE A 541 0.72 -8.64 3.87
CA ILE A 541 2.12 -9.08 3.98
C ILE A 541 3.08 -7.91 3.71
N ILE A 542 2.83 -7.11 2.67
CA ILE A 542 3.62 -5.93 2.32
C ILE A 542 3.58 -4.89 3.44
N SER A 543 2.42 -4.64 4.04
CA SER A 543 2.25 -3.66 5.13
C SER A 543 3.11 -4.04 6.35
N GLY A 544 3.08 -5.30 6.78
CA GLY A 544 3.92 -5.78 7.88
C GLY A 544 5.40 -5.80 7.54
N LEU A 545 5.79 -6.23 6.33
CA LEU A 545 7.19 -6.21 5.90
C LEU A 545 7.76 -4.79 5.80
N ILE A 546 6.97 -3.82 5.34
CA ILE A 546 7.34 -2.40 5.35
C ILE A 546 7.45 -1.89 6.79
N GLY A 547 6.44 -2.12 7.64
CA GLY A 547 6.46 -1.68 9.04
C GLY A 547 7.70 -2.17 9.79
N ASN A 548 8.05 -3.45 9.62
CA ASN A 548 9.24 -4.03 10.21
C ASN A 548 10.51 -3.43 9.57
N PHE A 549 10.59 -3.27 8.24
CA PHE A 549 11.74 -2.64 7.58
C PHE A 549 11.99 -1.18 8.03
N LEU A 550 10.93 -0.39 8.22
CA LEU A 550 11.00 0.98 8.74
C LEU A 550 11.60 1.00 10.15
N ALA A 551 11.12 0.11 11.03
CA ALA A 551 11.59 -0.02 12.41
C ALA A 551 13.02 -0.59 12.53
N ASP A 552 13.32 -1.68 11.81
CA ASP A 552 14.56 -2.43 11.91
C ASP A 552 15.78 -1.65 11.37
N HIS A 553 15.57 -0.85 10.31
CA HIS A 553 16.66 -0.39 9.43
C HIS A 553 16.67 1.10 9.12
N ILE A 554 15.59 1.86 9.39
CA ILE A 554 15.51 3.31 9.11
C ILE A 554 15.38 4.12 10.41
N ASP A 555 14.33 3.89 11.20
CA ASP A 555 14.09 4.61 12.45
C ASP A 555 13.26 3.75 13.42
N PRO A 556 13.83 3.29 14.55
CA PRO A 556 13.10 2.49 15.52
C PRO A 556 11.86 3.18 16.10
N ARG A 557 11.77 4.52 16.01
CA ARG A 557 10.58 5.28 16.41
C ARG A 557 9.37 5.01 15.51
N LEU A 558 9.56 4.46 14.31
CA LEU A 558 8.49 3.99 13.42
C LEU A 558 7.91 2.63 13.84
N SER A 559 8.52 1.96 14.82
CA SER A 559 7.93 0.77 15.44
C SER A 559 6.68 1.15 16.23
N LEU A 560 5.51 0.71 15.77
CA LEU A 560 4.24 0.88 16.50
C LEU A 560 4.30 0.22 17.89
N ALA A 561 5.08 -0.85 18.03
CA ALA A 561 5.33 -1.51 19.30
C ALA A 561 6.04 -0.59 20.30
N TRP A 562 7.05 0.16 19.84
CA TRP A 562 7.73 1.19 20.63
C TRP A 562 6.84 2.42 20.87
N GLN A 563 6.15 2.96 19.85
CA GLN A 563 5.26 4.12 20.02
C GLN A 563 4.15 3.84 21.04
N LEU A 564 3.53 2.67 20.95
CA LEU A 564 2.48 2.26 21.88
C LEU A 564 3.02 2.01 23.30
N GLN A 565 4.32 1.80 23.48
CA GLN A 565 4.96 1.77 24.80
C GLN A 565 5.28 3.19 25.29
N TYR A 566 5.99 3.99 24.49
CA TYR A 566 6.38 5.38 24.78
C TYR A 566 5.18 6.29 25.10
N LEU A 567 4.05 6.09 24.40
CA LEU A 567 2.79 6.82 24.63
C LEU A 567 1.91 6.16 25.71
N SER A 568 2.43 5.18 26.47
CA SER A 568 1.80 4.71 27.72
C SER A 568 2.26 5.56 28.90
N THR A 569 1.43 6.51 29.32
CA THR A 569 1.50 6.96 30.72
C THR A 569 0.90 5.86 31.60
N GLU A 570 1.77 5.10 32.26
CA GLU A 570 1.37 4.10 33.26
C GLU A 570 0.87 4.81 34.53
N GLY A 571 -0.44 5.05 34.54
CA GLY A 571 -1.16 5.70 35.62
C GLY A 571 -2.65 5.36 35.53
N LYS A 572 -3.18 4.82 36.65
CA LYS A 572 -4.59 4.44 36.88
C LYS A 572 -5.14 3.39 35.89
N TRP A 573 -4.83 2.11 36.18
CA TRP A 573 -5.35 0.93 35.49
C TRP A 573 -6.89 0.85 35.54
N ASP A 574 -7.49 1.16 36.70
CA ASP A 574 -8.90 0.86 37.03
C ASP A 574 -9.95 1.83 36.45
N VAL A 575 -9.53 2.86 35.70
CA VAL A 575 -10.43 3.97 35.27
C VAL A 575 -10.57 4.11 33.75
N LYS A 576 -9.74 3.46 32.92
CA LYS A 576 -9.77 3.62 31.45
C LYS A 576 -10.88 2.80 30.77
N ASN A 577 -12.11 3.29 31.01
CA ASN A 577 -13.42 2.92 30.47
C ASN A 577 -14.02 1.58 30.94
N LEU A 578 -14.51 1.58 32.19
CA LEU A 578 -15.43 0.57 32.73
C LEU A 578 -16.66 0.38 31.81
N GLU A 579 -17.20 1.45 31.23
CA GLU A 579 -18.34 1.38 30.29
C GLU A 579 -18.00 0.57 29.04
N LYS A 580 -16.84 0.81 28.43
CA LYS A 580 -16.32 0.05 27.29
C LYS A 580 -16.09 -1.42 27.66
N TRP A 581 -15.60 -1.70 28.86
CA TRP A 581 -15.49 -3.07 29.37
C TRP A 581 -16.87 -3.70 29.62
N LYS A 582 -17.87 -2.96 30.12
CA LYS A 582 -19.25 -3.45 30.33
C LYS A 582 -19.95 -3.77 29.01
N ALA A 583 -19.82 -2.89 28.00
CA ALA A 583 -20.37 -3.07 26.66
C ALA A 583 -19.75 -4.25 25.88
N VAL A 584 -18.49 -4.61 26.15
CA VAL A 584 -17.87 -5.79 25.56
C VAL A 584 -18.53 -7.07 26.12
N GLN A 585 -19.00 -7.93 25.20
CA GLN A 585 -19.51 -9.27 25.48
C GLN A 585 -18.55 -10.03 26.43
N PRO A 586 -19.04 -10.65 27.53
CA PRO A 586 -18.18 -11.36 28.48
C PRO A 586 -17.30 -12.44 27.84
N VAL A 587 -17.92 -13.38 27.11
CA VAL A 587 -17.31 -14.58 26.53
C VAL A 587 -17.79 -14.76 25.09
N SER A 588 -16.93 -15.23 24.19
CA SER A 588 -17.22 -15.52 22.77
C SER A 588 -18.13 -16.74 22.57
N SER A 589 -18.56 -16.98 21.33
CA SER A 589 -18.95 -18.33 20.89
C SER A 589 -17.74 -19.30 20.94
N PRO A 590 -17.94 -20.63 20.93
CA PRO A 590 -16.84 -21.59 20.88
C PRO A 590 -15.97 -21.44 19.62
N ILE A 591 -14.65 -21.43 19.78
CA ILE A 591 -13.66 -21.29 18.71
C ILE A 591 -13.01 -22.65 18.48
N ALA A 592 -13.25 -23.23 17.30
CA ALA A 592 -12.73 -24.53 16.82
C ALA A 592 -12.86 -25.71 17.81
N LYS A 593 -13.84 -25.66 18.73
CA LYS A 593 -14.01 -26.62 19.85
C LYS A 593 -12.80 -26.73 20.79
N VAL A 594 -11.97 -25.69 20.90
CA VAL A 594 -10.85 -25.63 21.86
C VAL A 594 -10.99 -24.45 22.82
N PHE A 595 -11.39 -23.28 22.32
CA PHE A 595 -11.33 -22.03 23.09
C PHE A 595 -12.66 -21.31 23.24
N HIS A 596 -12.75 -20.49 24.29
CA HIS A 596 -13.55 -19.27 24.32
C HIS A 596 -12.63 -18.06 24.53
N ALA A 597 -12.79 -17.02 23.71
CA ALA A 597 -12.14 -15.73 23.93
C ALA A 597 -13.02 -14.87 24.85
N MET A 598 -12.47 -14.33 25.93
CA MET A 598 -13.22 -13.56 26.92
C MET A 598 -12.52 -12.27 27.35
N LYS A 599 -13.27 -11.36 27.96
CA LYS A 599 -12.69 -10.20 28.67
C LYS A 599 -12.24 -10.60 30.08
N THR A 600 -11.30 -9.87 30.67
CA THR A 600 -10.92 -10.07 32.09
C THR A 600 -12.16 -9.97 32.98
N LEU A 601 -12.24 -10.79 34.03
CA LEU A 601 -13.24 -10.60 35.09
C LEU A 601 -12.89 -9.36 35.93
N ARG A 602 -13.83 -8.93 36.78
CA ARG A 602 -13.58 -7.97 37.88
C ARG A 602 -14.27 -8.48 39.15
N GLU A 603 -13.60 -8.44 40.30
CA GLU A 603 -14.10 -9.07 41.55
C GLU A 603 -15.52 -8.62 41.93
N VAL A 604 -15.82 -7.34 41.75
CA VAL A 604 -17.06 -6.68 42.21
C VAL A 604 -18.08 -6.42 41.09
N ASP A 605 -17.96 -7.04 39.91
CA ASP A 605 -18.94 -6.85 38.83
C ASP A 605 -20.18 -7.74 38.97
N GLU A 606 -21.34 -7.15 38.71
CA GLU A 606 -22.68 -7.78 38.80
C GLU A 606 -22.93 -8.90 37.79
N LYS A 607 -22.08 -9.07 36.76
CA LYS A 607 -22.32 -10.00 35.65
C LYS A 607 -21.09 -10.82 35.26
N HIS A 608 -19.87 -10.29 35.44
CA HIS A 608 -18.62 -10.95 35.04
C HIS A 608 -17.55 -10.90 36.15
N SER A 609 -17.95 -11.34 37.35
CA SER A 609 -17.09 -11.63 38.51
C SER A 609 -16.89 -13.15 38.68
N PRO A 610 -15.82 -13.62 39.36
CA PRO A 610 -15.50 -15.06 39.46
C PRO A 610 -16.67 -15.92 39.95
N LYS A 611 -17.38 -15.46 40.99
CA LYS A 611 -18.52 -16.17 41.61
C LYS A 611 -19.68 -16.40 40.64
N ILE A 612 -19.95 -15.44 39.75
CA ILE A 612 -21.01 -15.54 38.74
C ILE A 612 -20.51 -16.37 37.55
N PHE A 613 -19.27 -16.14 37.13
CA PHE A 613 -18.64 -16.85 36.03
C PHE A 613 -18.55 -18.36 36.29
N VAL A 614 -18.08 -18.79 37.47
CA VAL A 614 -18.09 -20.20 37.90
C VAL A 614 -19.49 -20.81 37.82
N LYS A 615 -20.51 -20.11 38.32
CA LYS A 615 -21.89 -20.59 38.33
C LYS A 615 -22.47 -20.82 36.92
N GLU A 616 -21.99 -20.06 35.91
CA GLU A 616 -22.42 -20.23 34.52
C GLU A 616 -21.51 -21.16 33.70
N TRP A 617 -20.20 -21.20 33.99
CA TRP A 617 -19.18 -21.80 33.11
C TRP A 617 -18.47 -23.03 33.70
N SER A 618 -18.65 -23.37 34.98
CA SER A 618 -18.14 -24.64 35.52
C SER A 618 -18.74 -25.83 34.74
N GLY A 619 -17.90 -26.80 34.38
CA GLY A 619 -18.27 -27.90 33.48
C GLY A 619 -18.38 -27.55 31.98
N LYS A 620 -18.44 -26.26 31.61
CA LYS A 620 -18.29 -25.78 30.21
C LYS A 620 -16.85 -25.36 29.90
N LEU A 621 -16.16 -24.82 30.89
CA LEU A 621 -14.72 -24.55 30.91
C LEU A 621 -14.07 -25.37 32.03
N HIS A 622 -12.86 -25.89 31.78
CA HIS A 622 -12.03 -26.47 32.85
C HIS A 622 -10.84 -25.56 33.21
N ALA A 623 -10.54 -24.53 32.40
CA ALA A 623 -9.42 -23.64 32.63
C ALA A 623 -9.65 -22.24 32.07
N VAL A 624 -8.98 -21.25 32.69
CA VAL A 624 -8.85 -19.88 32.20
C VAL A 624 -7.36 -19.54 32.10
N VAL A 625 -6.92 -19.08 30.93
CA VAL A 625 -5.56 -18.58 30.67
C VAL A 625 -5.61 -17.06 30.57
N ASP A 626 -5.02 -16.39 31.55
CA ASP A 626 -4.84 -14.95 31.58
C ASP A 626 -3.53 -14.57 30.89
N ILE A 627 -3.65 -13.99 29.69
CA ILE A 627 -2.52 -13.51 28.89
C ILE A 627 -2.22 -12.00 29.10
N SER A 628 -2.78 -11.37 30.14
CA SER A 628 -2.42 -9.99 30.51
C SER A 628 -1.08 -9.95 31.25
N HIS A 629 -0.40 -8.79 31.21
CA HIS A 629 0.88 -8.59 31.90
C HIS A 629 0.69 -8.53 33.42
N ASP A 630 -0.12 -7.56 33.85
CA ASP A 630 -0.28 -7.16 35.25
C ASP A 630 -1.18 -8.15 36.03
N SER A 631 -1.15 -8.13 37.35
CA SER A 631 -2.01 -8.99 38.18
C SER A 631 -3.50 -8.78 37.88
N PRO A 632 -4.33 -9.85 37.86
CA PRO A 632 -5.75 -9.74 37.58
C PRO A 632 -6.50 -8.90 38.63
N VAL A 633 -7.53 -8.18 38.19
CA VAL A 633 -8.44 -7.39 39.05
C VAL A 633 -9.58 -8.24 39.66
N TYR A 634 -9.27 -9.48 39.97
CA TYR A 634 -10.13 -10.51 40.58
C TYR A 634 -9.26 -11.58 41.25
N ASP A 635 -9.73 -12.27 42.28
CA ASP A 635 -8.96 -13.37 42.89
C ASP A 635 -9.10 -14.65 42.03
N PRO A 636 -8.01 -15.22 41.47
CA PRO A 636 -8.06 -16.45 40.71
C PRO A 636 -8.59 -17.66 41.49
N LYS A 637 -8.43 -17.68 42.82
CA LYS A 637 -8.95 -18.78 43.66
C LYS A 637 -10.46 -18.95 43.53
N GLY A 638 -11.18 -17.86 43.30
CA GLY A 638 -12.62 -17.88 43.06
C GLY A 638 -13.03 -18.59 41.77
N LEU A 639 -12.09 -18.88 40.86
CA LEU A 639 -12.28 -19.79 39.72
C LEU A 639 -11.93 -21.24 40.08
N GLU A 640 -10.83 -21.43 40.82
CA GLU A 640 -10.30 -22.75 41.18
C GLU A 640 -11.20 -23.50 42.17
N GLU A 641 -11.75 -22.80 43.17
CA GLU A 641 -12.83 -23.28 44.06
C GLU A 641 -14.09 -23.71 43.27
N GLY A 642 -14.28 -23.14 42.07
CA GLY A 642 -15.34 -23.47 41.13
C GLY A 642 -15.05 -24.62 40.17
N GLY A 643 -13.88 -25.27 40.28
CA GLY A 643 -13.44 -26.32 39.37
C GLY A 643 -12.87 -25.83 38.03
N ILE A 644 -12.48 -24.55 37.93
CA ILE A 644 -11.89 -23.95 36.74
C ILE A 644 -10.44 -23.53 37.06
N SER A 645 -9.45 -24.30 36.57
CA SER A 645 -8.03 -24.04 36.83
C SER A 645 -7.56 -22.72 36.23
N TYR A 646 -6.79 -21.92 36.96
CA TYR A 646 -6.23 -20.67 36.46
C TYR A 646 -4.77 -20.81 36.01
N TYR A 647 -4.41 -20.17 34.90
CA TYR A 647 -3.05 -20.12 34.38
C TYR A 647 -2.70 -18.69 33.97
N LYS A 648 -1.58 -18.16 34.51
CA LYS A 648 -1.04 -16.85 34.13
C LYS A 648 0.05 -17.01 33.07
N PHE A 649 -0.08 -16.28 31.98
CA PHE A 649 0.88 -16.26 30.86
C PHE A 649 1.19 -14.80 30.50
N PRO A 650 2.10 -14.12 31.22
CA PRO A 650 2.31 -12.68 31.06
C PRO A 650 2.93 -12.37 29.70
N THR A 651 2.39 -11.39 28.99
CA THR A 651 2.86 -10.98 27.65
C THR A 651 2.93 -9.46 27.52
N VAL A 652 3.73 -8.96 26.58
CA VAL A 652 3.91 -7.51 26.38
C VAL A 652 2.60 -6.87 25.88
N SER A 653 2.18 -5.78 26.53
CA SER A 653 0.93 -5.10 26.20
C SER A 653 0.99 -4.36 24.86
N LYS A 654 -0.11 -4.42 24.09
CA LYS A 654 -0.34 -3.73 22.80
C LYS A 654 0.48 -4.22 21.58
N GLN A 655 1.48 -5.07 21.78
CA GLN A 655 2.34 -5.62 20.72
C GLN A 655 1.84 -7.02 20.26
N PRO A 656 2.12 -7.44 19.00
CA PRO A 656 1.89 -8.82 18.56
C PRO A 656 2.88 -9.78 19.26
N PRO A 657 2.41 -10.88 19.86
CA PRO A 657 3.29 -11.90 20.45
C PRO A 657 4.38 -12.39 19.50
N THR A 658 5.59 -12.58 20.03
CA THR A 658 6.75 -13.17 19.34
C THR A 658 6.47 -14.63 18.93
N LYS A 659 7.39 -15.25 18.19
CA LYS A 659 7.30 -16.69 17.87
C LYS A 659 7.43 -17.55 19.12
N ASP A 660 8.34 -17.18 20.02
CA ASP A 660 8.67 -17.97 21.20
C ASP A 660 7.56 -17.86 22.27
N GLU A 661 6.91 -16.71 22.39
CA GLU A 661 5.65 -16.57 23.15
C GLU A 661 4.53 -17.44 22.56
N VAL A 662 4.35 -17.46 21.22
CA VAL A 662 3.33 -18.30 20.57
C VAL A 662 3.60 -19.78 20.80
N HIS A 663 4.85 -20.22 20.67
CA HIS A 663 5.25 -21.60 20.93
C HIS A 663 4.99 -21.99 22.40
N SER A 664 5.42 -21.16 23.35
CA SER A 664 5.21 -21.37 24.79
C SER A 664 3.73 -21.37 25.17
N PHE A 665 2.90 -20.56 24.51
CA PHE A 665 1.45 -20.58 24.66
C PHE A 665 0.84 -21.89 24.10
N ILE A 666 1.30 -22.34 22.92
CA ILE A 666 0.85 -23.61 22.32
C ILE A 666 1.17 -24.80 23.23
N GLU A 667 2.39 -24.87 23.79
CA GLU A 667 2.76 -25.91 24.77
C GLU A 667 1.88 -25.86 26.03
N LEU A 668 1.59 -24.66 26.55
CA LEU A 668 0.71 -24.48 27.71
C LEU A 668 -0.70 -25.00 27.40
N ILE A 669 -1.26 -24.65 26.24
CA ILE A 669 -2.58 -25.13 25.82
C ILE A 669 -2.61 -26.65 25.62
N ASP A 670 -1.60 -27.22 24.96
CA ASP A 670 -1.54 -28.67 24.73
C ASP A 670 -1.45 -29.43 26.05
N ARG A 671 -0.56 -29.01 26.97
CA ARG A 671 -0.45 -29.56 28.34
C ARG A 671 -1.75 -29.43 29.13
N ILE A 672 -2.49 -28.34 28.95
CA ILE A 672 -3.81 -28.13 29.55
C ILE A 672 -4.88 -29.06 28.95
N ARG A 673 -4.71 -29.55 27.71
CA ARG A 673 -5.60 -30.50 27.03
C ARG A 673 -5.20 -31.97 27.22
N GLU A 674 -3.98 -32.27 27.65
CA GLU A 674 -3.50 -33.64 27.87
C GLU A 674 -4.44 -34.45 28.79
N GLY A 675 -4.67 -35.72 28.41
CA GLY A 675 -5.55 -36.64 29.14
C GLY A 675 -7.06 -36.40 29.00
N LYS A 676 -7.51 -35.32 28.36
CA LYS A 676 -8.93 -34.97 28.20
C LYS A 676 -9.50 -35.41 26.85
N LYS A 677 -10.81 -35.62 26.80
CA LYS A 677 -11.54 -36.00 25.58
C LYS A 677 -11.94 -34.77 24.77
N GLU A 678 -12.06 -34.95 23.45
CA GLU A 678 -12.45 -33.91 22.49
C GLU A 678 -13.89 -33.36 22.69
N THR A 679 -14.67 -33.98 23.58
CA THR A 679 -16.03 -33.56 23.97
C THR A 679 -16.09 -32.92 25.37
N GLU A 680 -14.97 -32.73 26.04
CA GLU A 680 -14.90 -32.14 27.38
C GLU A 680 -14.78 -30.61 27.33
N ALA A 681 -14.78 -29.99 28.51
CA ALA A 681 -14.87 -28.55 28.69
C ALA A 681 -13.72 -27.77 28.00
N LEU A 682 -14.02 -26.55 27.54
CA LEU A 682 -13.10 -25.73 26.74
C LEU A 682 -12.16 -24.87 27.62
N ILE A 683 -11.28 -24.12 26.95
CA ILE A 683 -10.32 -23.20 27.59
C ILE A 683 -10.75 -21.75 27.38
N GLY A 684 -11.02 -21.02 28.46
CA GLY A 684 -11.19 -19.57 28.41
C GLY A 684 -9.83 -18.88 28.25
N VAL A 685 -9.70 -17.89 27.36
CA VAL A 685 -8.45 -17.13 27.19
C VAL A 685 -8.76 -15.63 27.16
N HIS A 686 -8.07 -14.84 27.98
CA HIS A 686 -8.31 -13.40 28.08
C HIS A 686 -7.05 -12.55 28.18
N CYS A 687 -7.08 -11.39 27.50
CA CYS A 687 -6.34 -10.21 27.92
C CYS A 687 -7.34 -9.29 28.65
N HIS A 688 -7.22 -7.96 28.53
CA HIS A 688 -8.21 -7.05 29.11
C HIS A 688 -9.60 -7.19 28.45
N TYR A 689 -9.68 -7.14 27.11
CA TYR A 689 -10.96 -7.12 26.36
C TYR A 689 -11.25 -8.40 25.55
N GLY A 690 -10.28 -9.30 25.35
CA GLY A 690 -10.48 -10.52 24.58
C GLY A 690 -10.57 -10.33 23.06
N PHE A 691 -9.75 -9.43 22.48
CA PHE A 691 -9.70 -9.18 21.02
C PHE A 691 -8.28 -9.35 20.46
N ASN A 692 -7.39 -8.36 20.54
CA ASN A 692 -6.15 -8.36 19.75
C ASN A 692 -5.15 -9.48 20.14
N ARG A 693 -4.55 -9.42 21.34
CA ARG A 693 -3.60 -10.47 21.80
C ARG A 693 -4.26 -11.86 21.85
N THR A 694 -5.49 -11.92 22.39
CA THR A 694 -6.27 -13.16 22.49
C THR A 694 -6.52 -13.79 21.13
N GLY A 695 -6.97 -13.00 20.15
CA GLY A 695 -7.16 -13.46 18.78
C GLY A 695 -5.86 -13.88 18.12
N PHE A 696 -4.75 -13.17 18.34
CA PHE A 696 -3.46 -13.54 17.76
C PHE A 696 -2.97 -14.91 18.25
N PHE A 697 -3.02 -15.18 19.56
CA PHE A 697 -2.66 -16.49 20.12
C PHE A 697 -3.59 -17.61 19.64
N LEU A 698 -4.90 -17.37 19.67
CA LEU A 698 -5.90 -18.35 19.24
C LEU A 698 -5.77 -18.66 17.74
N VAL A 699 -5.68 -17.64 16.88
CA VAL A 699 -5.45 -17.80 15.43
C VAL A 699 -4.14 -18.53 15.15
N SER A 700 -3.06 -18.21 15.88
CA SER A 700 -1.79 -18.93 15.77
C SER A 700 -1.95 -20.41 16.10
N TYR A 701 -2.68 -20.75 17.17
CA TYR A 701 -3.00 -22.15 17.51
C TYR A 701 -3.85 -22.84 16.43
N LEU A 702 -4.86 -22.16 15.87
CA LEU A 702 -5.67 -22.71 14.76
C LEU A 702 -4.79 -23.09 13.55
N ILE A 703 -3.81 -22.24 13.22
CA ILE A 703 -2.89 -22.45 12.09
C ILE A 703 -1.89 -23.58 12.43
N GLU A 704 -1.12 -23.43 13.51
CA GLU A 704 0.00 -24.33 13.84
C GLU A 704 -0.43 -25.71 14.35
N LYS A 705 -1.58 -25.83 15.04
CA LYS A 705 -2.02 -27.09 15.64
C LYS A 705 -3.23 -27.72 14.97
N LEU A 706 -4.11 -26.93 14.34
CA LEU A 706 -5.32 -27.43 13.69
C LEU A 706 -5.28 -27.32 12.14
N GLY A 707 -4.18 -26.82 11.57
CA GLY A 707 -3.97 -26.78 10.12
C GLY A 707 -4.85 -25.79 9.35
N TYR A 708 -5.44 -24.81 10.03
CA TYR A 708 -6.23 -23.77 9.37
C TYR A 708 -5.34 -22.89 8.49
N ARG A 709 -5.90 -22.38 7.38
CA ARG A 709 -5.27 -21.28 6.63
C ARG A 709 -5.40 -19.97 7.40
N VAL A 710 -4.51 -19.02 7.12
CA VAL A 710 -4.45 -17.72 7.81
C VAL A 710 -5.78 -16.97 7.70
N GLU A 711 -6.35 -16.92 6.49
CA GLU A 711 -7.65 -16.28 6.24
C GLU A 711 -8.78 -16.95 7.03
N ASP A 712 -8.85 -18.29 6.95
CA ASP A 712 -9.92 -19.10 7.54
C ASP A 712 -9.86 -19.06 9.08
N ALA A 713 -8.67 -19.00 9.67
CA ALA A 713 -8.46 -18.85 11.11
C ALA A 713 -8.86 -17.45 11.62
N ILE A 714 -8.47 -16.38 10.92
CA ILE A 714 -8.87 -15.01 11.25
C ILE A 714 -10.39 -14.85 11.14
N GLN A 715 -11.00 -15.42 10.09
CA GLN A 715 -12.45 -15.43 9.90
C GLN A 715 -13.17 -16.20 11.04
N THR A 716 -12.66 -17.37 11.42
CA THR A 716 -13.20 -18.16 12.55
C THR A 716 -13.18 -17.37 13.86
N PHE A 717 -12.13 -16.58 14.11
CA PHE A 717 -12.07 -15.69 15.27
C PHE A 717 -13.04 -14.50 15.16
N LEU A 718 -13.16 -13.89 13.98
CA LEU A 718 -14.09 -12.79 13.71
C LEU A 718 -15.54 -13.20 13.97
N GLU A 719 -15.98 -14.35 13.46
CA GLU A 719 -17.34 -14.87 13.60
C GLU A 719 -17.69 -15.21 15.05
N ALA A 720 -16.76 -15.84 15.78
CA ALA A 720 -16.98 -16.21 17.17
C ALA A 720 -16.89 -15.01 18.15
N ARG A 721 -16.11 -13.99 17.81
CA ARG A 721 -15.80 -12.83 18.66
C ARG A 721 -15.81 -11.50 17.90
N PRO A 722 -16.95 -11.02 17.36
CA PRO A 722 -17.00 -9.80 16.56
C PRO A 722 -16.51 -8.54 17.31
N PRO A 723 -15.80 -7.60 16.65
CA PRO A 723 -15.38 -7.59 15.25
C PRO A 723 -13.96 -8.18 15.05
N GLY A 724 -13.62 -9.27 15.77
CA GLY A 724 -12.35 -9.97 15.63
C GLY A 724 -11.14 -9.21 16.17
N ILE A 725 -9.99 -9.41 15.53
CA ILE A 725 -8.76 -8.66 15.81
C ILE A 725 -8.95 -7.23 15.28
N ARG A 726 -8.91 -6.23 16.16
CA ARG A 726 -9.27 -4.84 15.84
C ARG A 726 -8.10 -4.01 15.30
N HIS A 727 -6.86 -4.44 15.56
CA HIS A 727 -5.66 -3.68 15.26
C HIS A 727 -4.95 -4.28 14.03
N ASN A 728 -4.81 -3.48 12.96
CA ASN A 728 -4.24 -3.95 11.69
C ASN A 728 -2.86 -4.59 11.84
N HIS A 729 -1.97 -4.07 12.70
CA HIS A 729 -0.62 -4.62 12.85
C HIS A 729 -0.56 -6.05 13.41
N PHE A 730 -1.59 -6.49 14.15
CA PHE A 730 -1.73 -7.90 14.55
C PHE A 730 -2.14 -8.78 13.36
N ILE A 731 -3.02 -8.29 12.48
CA ILE A 731 -3.46 -9.00 11.26
C ILE A 731 -2.30 -9.09 10.26
N ASP A 732 -1.60 -7.98 10.04
CA ASP A 732 -0.47 -7.88 9.11
C ASP A 732 0.66 -8.83 9.53
N GLU A 733 1.00 -8.89 10.83
CA GLU A 733 2.00 -9.84 11.35
C GLU A 733 1.55 -11.31 11.22
N LEU A 734 0.27 -11.64 11.45
CA LEU A 734 -0.23 -13.00 11.19
C LEU A 734 -0.02 -13.41 9.72
N HIS A 735 -0.32 -12.53 8.77
CA HIS A 735 -0.04 -12.78 7.35
C HIS A 735 1.48 -12.84 7.07
N VAL A 736 2.32 -11.98 7.64
CA VAL A 736 3.80 -12.01 7.45
C VAL A 736 4.46 -13.26 8.04
N ARG A 737 3.90 -13.79 9.13
CA ARG A 737 4.37 -14.99 9.85
C ARG A 737 4.00 -16.29 9.15
N TYR A 738 2.76 -16.40 8.67
CA TYR A 738 2.19 -17.64 8.13
C TYR A 738 2.03 -17.65 6.59
N ALA A 739 2.61 -16.70 5.87
CA ALA A 739 2.63 -16.69 4.41
C ALA A 739 3.47 -17.83 3.82
N ALA A 740 2.82 -18.95 3.50
CA ALA A 740 3.42 -20.09 2.82
C ALA A 740 4.06 -19.67 1.48
N GLY A 741 5.30 -20.12 1.24
CA GLY A 741 6.04 -19.86 -0.01
C GLY A 741 6.68 -18.47 -0.14
N LEU A 742 6.55 -17.59 0.87
CA LEU A 742 7.13 -16.24 0.86
C LEU A 742 8.66 -16.26 0.93
N LYS A 743 9.31 -15.98 -0.21
CA LYS A 743 10.78 -15.95 -0.33
C LYS A 743 11.30 -14.63 0.21
N LYS A 744 11.98 -14.68 1.36
CA LYS A 744 12.67 -13.56 2.00
C LYS A 744 14.18 -13.84 1.95
N ALA A 745 14.96 -12.96 1.34
CA ALA A 745 16.42 -13.03 1.49
C ALA A 745 16.82 -12.57 2.91
N PRO A 746 18.00 -12.99 3.44
CA PRO A 746 18.62 -12.28 4.55
C PRO A 746 18.87 -10.81 4.17
N THR A 747 19.05 -9.94 5.17
CA THR A 747 19.40 -8.54 4.91
C THR A 747 20.88 -8.46 4.47
N LEU A 748 21.15 -7.74 3.38
CA LEU A 748 22.46 -7.63 2.71
C LEU A 748 23.07 -6.23 2.87
#